data_AF-A0A938H8M8-F1
#
_entry.id   AF-A0A938H8M8-F1
#
_cell.length_a   1.000
_cell.length_b   1.000
_cell.length_c   1.000
_cell.angle_alpha   90.00
_cell.angle_beta   90.00
_cell.angle_gamma   90.00
#
_symmetry.space_group_name_H-M   'P 1'
#
loop_
_entity.id
_entity.type
_entity.pdbx_description
1 polymer ?
#
loop_
_entity_poly.entity_id
_entity_poly.type
_entity_poly.pdbx_seq_one_letter_code
_entity_poly.pdbx_strand_id
1 'polypeptide(L)'
;MTFSSVLNPLDYPDFLDIQLKSFKDFFQLETLPENRKYDGLYRVFAENFPISDTRNNFVLEFLDYFVDPPRYSIEECIERGLTYNVPLKAKVRLSCNDKDHEDFETIEQEVYLGLIPYMTPKGTFVINGSERVIVSQLHRSPGVFFGQTLHSNGSKLYSARIIPFKGSWIEFATDVNNVMYAYIDRKKKFPVTTLLRAIGFNADKDILNIFDLADEVKVSKAALKKAVGRRFAARVLKSWVEDFVDESTGEVSNISRNEILIERDVVMEDGMIDIIVDSGVKSVIFHKEDVIAGDYSIIFNTLNKDTSNSEKEALDHIYRQLRNADPPDDESARQIIEKLFFSDKRYDLGEVGRYRINRKLGMQTSTDVRVLTRDDIVAIVKYLIQLSNSKADVDDIDHLSNRRVRTVGEQLFAQFGVGLARMARTIRERMNIRDNEVFAPTDLINARTLSSVINSFFGTNQLSQFMDQTNPLAEITHKRRLSALGPGGLSRERAGFEVRDVHYTHYGRLCTIETPEGPNIGLISSLCTHAKVNNMGFIETPYWKVNGGKVTLEKGEGNLSDSGWTATFLSAEDEDNRTIAQASSDVDLKGNFKTNQVKARLMGDFPTVDPKEIEYMDVAPNQIVGIAASLIPFLEH
;
A
#
# COMPACT_ATOMS: atom_id res chain seq x y z
N MET A 1 -6.74 -48.41 2.91
CA MET A 1 -6.68 -48.50 1.43
C MET A 1 -7.00 -47.13 0.88
N THR A 2 -6.17 -46.61 -0.02
CA THR A 2 -6.43 -45.37 -0.76
C THR A 2 -6.87 -45.73 -2.17
N PHE A 3 -7.90 -45.06 -2.70
CA PHE A 3 -8.38 -45.23 -4.08
C PHE A 3 -7.76 -44.21 -5.05
N SER A 4 -6.82 -43.39 -4.57
CA SER A 4 -6.21 -42.31 -5.36
C SER A 4 -5.41 -42.88 -6.53
N SER A 5 -5.67 -42.36 -7.74
CA SER A 5 -4.84 -42.57 -8.94
C SER A 5 -3.70 -41.55 -9.06
N VAL A 6 -3.82 -40.40 -8.37
CA VAL A 6 -2.83 -39.33 -8.39
C VAL A 6 -1.89 -39.49 -7.20
N LEU A 7 -0.59 -39.42 -7.47
CA LEU A 7 0.46 -39.32 -6.46
C LEU A 7 0.56 -37.87 -6.00
N ASN A 8 0.20 -37.58 -4.75
CA ASN A 8 0.54 -36.32 -4.11
C ASN A 8 1.68 -36.56 -3.11
N PRO A 9 2.94 -36.26 -3.46
CA PRO A 9 4.06 -36.43 -2.57
C PRO A 9 4.24 -35.26 -1.58
N LEU A 10 3.48 -34.17 -1.72
CA LEU A 10 3.60 -32.98 -0.88
C LEU A 10 2.75 -33.10 0.39
N ASP A 11 3.35 -32.85 1.54
CA ASP A 11 2.64 -32.78 2.82
C ASP A 11 1.73 -31.56 2.90
N TYR A 12 0.66 -31.69 3.67
CA TYR A 12 -0.21 -30.55 3.98
C TYR A 12 0.56 -29.50 4.79
N PRO A 13 0.33 -28.20 4.53
CA PRO A 13 0.87 -27.15 5.38
C PRO A 13 0.23 -27.19 6.78
N ASP A 14 0.90 -26.62 7.78
CA ASP A 14 0.24 -26.39 9.06
C ASP A 14 -0.94 -25.42 8.85
N PHE A 15 -2.13 -25.93 9.11
CA PHE A 15 -3.36 -25.21 8.89
C PHE A 15 -3.52 -23.99 9.80
N LEU A 16 -2.81 -23.95 10.93
CA LEU A 16 -2.86 -22.88 11.92
C LEU A 16 -1.76 -21.83 11.73
N ASP A 17 -0.83 -22.02 10.78
CA ASP A 17 0.30 -21.10 10.54
C ASP A 17 -0.15 -19.65 10.35
N ILE A 18 -1.27 -19.42 9.65
CA ILE A 18 -1.82 -18.06 9.45
C ILE A 18 -2.09 -17.31 10.76
N GLN A 19 -2.42 -18.03 11.83
CA GLN A 19 -2.59 -17.47 13.17
C GLN A 19 -1.29 -17.53 13.97
N LEU A 20 -0.73 -18.72 14.14
CA LEU A 20 0.38 -18.98 15.04
C LEU A 20 1.67 -18.31 14.58
N LYS A 21 2.07 -18.52 13.32
CA LYS A 21 3.28 -17.94 12.76
C LYS A 21 3.20 -16.41 12.76
N SER A 22 2.08 -15.86 12.30
CA SER A 22 1.85 -14.40 12.30
C SER A 22 1.97 -13.77 13.69
N PHE A 23 1.41 -14.42 14.72
CA PHE A 23 1.47 -13.91 16.09
C PHE A 23 2.89 -14.03 16.68
N LYS A 24 3.59 -15.13 16.40
CA LYS A 24 5.00 -15.34 16.79
C LYS A 24 5.93 -14.32 16.14
N ASP A 25 5.80 -14.11 14.83
CA ASP A 25 6.59 -13.14 14.06
C ASP A 25 6.36 -11.71 14.56
N PHE A 26 5.13 -11.38 14.98
CA PHE A 26 4.83 -10.08 15.58
C PHE A 26 5.51 -9.88 16.94
N PHE A 27 5.45 -10.87 17.85
CA PHE A 27 5.98 -10.72 19.20
C PHE A 27 7.48 -11.04 19.36
N GLN A 28 8.07 -11.81 18.45
CA GLN A 28 9.49 -12.20 18.44
C GLN A 28 10.08 -12.66 19.81
N LEU A 29 9.30 -13.31 20.68
CA LEU A 29 9.74 -13.61 22.06
C LEU A 29 10.94 -14.54 22.16
N GLU A 30 11.08 -15.46 21.21
CA GLU A 30 12.15 -16.45 21.18
C GLU A 30 13.46 -15.91 20.57
N THR A 31 13.51 -14.60 20.27
CA THR A 31 14.71 -13.94 19.75
C THR A 31 15.46 -13.23 20.88
N LEU A 32 16.77 -13.49 20.98
CA LEU A 32 17.66 -12.71 21.83
C LEU A 32 17.57 -11.23 21.43
N PRO A 33 17.65 -10.27 22.38
CA PRO A 33 17.58 -8.83 22.09
C PRO A 33 18.50 -8.38 20.95
N GLU A 34 19.72 -8.92 20.89
CA GLU A 34 20.72 -8.60 19.87
C GLU A 34 20.37 -9.12 18.47
N ASN A 35 19.58 -10.19 18.38
CA ASN A 35 19.18 -10.82 17.12
C ASN A 35 17.73 -10.46 16.72
N ARG A 36 17.08 -9.57 17.48
CA ARG A 36 15.70 -9.16 17.22
C ARG A 36 15.64 -8.37 15.93
N LYS A 37 14.78 -8.79 15.01
CA LYS A 37 14.63 -8.11 13.72
C LYS A 37 13.83 -6.82 13.93
N TYR A 38 14.11 -5.82 13.10
CA TYR A 38 13.34 -4.58 13.03
C TYR A 38 11.96 -4.85 12.39
N ASP A 39 11.11 -5.58 13.10
CA ASP A 39 9.80 -6.03 12.65
C ASP A 39 8.82 -6.20 13.81
N GLY A 40 7.55 -6.42 13.51
CA GLY A 40 6.52 -6.69 14.50
C GLY A 40 6.42 -5.62 15.58
N LEU A 41 6.31 -6.04 16.85
CA LEU A 41 6.17 -5.16 18.00
C LEU A 41 7.39 -4.25 18.20
N TYR A 42 8.61 -4.74 17.94
CA TYR A 42 9.84 -3.94 18.04
C TYR A 42 9.78 -2.73 17.11
N ARG A 43 9.38 -2.96 15.85
CA ARG A 43 9.19 -1.90 14.87
C ARG A 43 8.14 -0.89 15.32
N VAL A 44 7.04 -1.32 15.94
CA VAL A 44 6.04 -0.36 16.47
C VAL A 44 6.65 0.58 17.51
N PHE A 45 7.46 0.05 18.44
CA PHE A 45 8.17 0.89 19.40
C PHE A 45 9.13 1.84 18.69
N ALA A 46 9.97 1.33 17.81
CA ALA A 46 10.95 2.13 17.10
C ALA A 46 10.35 3.20 16.17
N GLU A 47 9.12 3.04 15.68
CA GLU A 47 8.42 4.08 14.92
C GLU A 47 7.87 5.22 15.80
N ASN A 48 7.69 4.99 17.10
CA ASN A 48 7.12 5.97 18.03
C ASN A 48 8.16 6.61 18.96
N PHE A 49 9.35 6.00 19.08
CA PHE A 49 10.48 6.49 19.86
C PHE A 49 11.65 6.86 18.92
N PRO A 50 12.56 7.77 19.32
CA PRO A 50 12.60 8.48 20.59
C PRO A 50 11.53 9.57 20.71
N ILE A 51 11.12 9.85 21.95
CA ILE A 51 10.19 10.93 22.27
C ILE A 51 10.97 12.05 22.94
N SER A 52 10.97 13.21 22.31
CA SER A 52 11.50 14.44 22.91
C SER A 52 10.39 15.42 23.30
N ASP A 53 10.71 16.24 24.28
CA ASP A 53 9.96 17.43 24.67
C ASP A 53 10.05 18.53 23.58
N THR A 54 9.32 19.63 23.75
CA THR A 54 9.31 20.70 22.73
C THR A 54 10.65 21.43 22.56
N ARG A 55 11.51 21.42 23.57
CA ARG A 55 12.83 22.09 23.55
C ARG A 55 13.97 21.12 23.22
N ASN A 56 13.68 19.81 23.12
CA ASN A 56 14.67 18.72 23.00
C ASN A 56 15.67 18.64 24.18
N ASN A 57 15.24 19.10 25.35
CA ASN A 57 15.96 18.98 26.60
C ASN A 57 15.89 17.56 27.13
N PHE A 58 14.71 16.94 27.14
CA PHE A 58 14.50 15.58 27.63
C PHE A 58 14.20 14.64 26.46
N VAL A 59 14.93 13.52 26.41
CA VAL A 59 14.75 12.50 25.38
C VAL A 59 14.53 11.16 26.05
N LEU A 60 13.39 10.53 25.74
CA LEU A 60 13.07 9.17 26.15
C LEU A 60 13.27 8.23 24.97
N GLU A 61 14.24 7.33 25.10
CA GLU A 61 14.60 6.33 24.12
C GLU A 61 14.02 4.97 24.51
N PHE A 62 13.64 4.18 23.50
CA PHE A 62 13.27 2.79 23.66
C PHE A 62 14.50 1.91 23.38
N LEU A 63 14.83 1.02 24.32
CA LEU A 63 15.94 0.08 24.16
C LEU A 63 15.41 -1.31 23.76
N ASP A 64 14.48 -1.85 24.56
CA ASP A 64 13.93 -3.18 24.30
C ASP A 64 12.58 -3.42 25.01
N TYR A 65 11.91 -4.54 24.71
CA TYR A 65 10.73 -5.00 25.46
C TYR A 65 10.87 -6.44 25.96
N PHE A 66 10.17 -6.70 27.06
CA PHE A 66 10.09 -7.99 27.73
C PHE A 66 8.64 -8.36 28.00
N VAL A 67 8.35 -9.65 27.91
CA VAL A 67 7.04 -10.20 28.22
C VAL A 67 7.22 -11.20 29.35
N ASP A 68 6.58 -10.93 30.49
CA ASP A 68 6.59 -11.83 31.62
C ASP A 68 5.60 -12.99 31.41
N PRO A 69 5.80 -14.13 32.08
CA PRO A 69 4.85 -15.23 32.02
C PRO A 69 3.45 -14.82 32.54
N PRO A 70 2.39 -15.45 32.00
CA PRO A 70 1.02 -15.17 32.43
C PRO A 70 0.81 -15.58 33.89
N ARG A 71 -0.03 -14.83 34.60
CA ARG A 71 -0.33 -15.10 36.02
C ARG A 71 -1.19 -16.35 36.25
N TYR A 72 -2.04 -16.68 35.28
CA TYR A 72 -3.01 -17.78 35.37
C TYR A 72 -2.88 -18.68 34.14
N SER A 73 -3.25 -19.95 34.29
CA SER A 73 -3.33 -20.86 33.15
C SER A 73 -4.54 -20.55 32.25
N ILE A 74 -4.57 -21.12 31.06
CA ILE A 74 -5.68 -20.96 30.11
C ILE A 74 -6.97 -21.50 30.72
N GLU A 75 -6.91 -22.67 31.37
CA GLU A 75 -8.07 -23.31 32.03
C GLU A 75 -8.60 -22.46 33.17
N GLU A 76 -7.72 -21.93 34.04
CA GLU A 76 -8.12 -21.04 35.13
C GLU A 76 -8.79 -19.76 34.61
N CYS A 77 -8.30 -19.21 33.49
CA CYS A 77 -8.92 -18.04 32.87
C CYS A 77 -10.34 -18.33 32.38
N ILE A 78 -10.57 -19.50 31.79
CA ILE A 78 -11.90 -19.93 31.33
C ILE A 78 -12.84 -20.12 32.52
N GLU A 79 -12.43 -20.89 33.53
CA GLU A 79 -13.25 -21.19 34.71
C GLU A 79 -13.63 -19.95 35.51
N ARG A 80 -12.70 -18.99 35.64
CA ARG A 80 -12.89 -17.77 36.44
C ARG A 80 -13.46 -16.59 35.65
N GLY A 81 -13.70 -16.74 34.35
CA GLY A 81 -14.17 -15.62 33.53
C GLY A 81 -13.10 -14.52 33.29
N LEU A 82 -11.82 -14.86 33.35
CA LEU A 82 -10.70 -13.93 33.19
C LEU A 82 -10.17 -13.91 31.75
N THR A 83 -9.41 -12.88 31.41
CA THR A 83 -8.68 -12.80 30.14
C THR A 83 -7.30 -13.44 30.31
N TYR A 84 -6.90 -14.32 29.38
CA TYR A 84 -5.55 -14.86 29.33
C TYR A 84 -4.60 -13.81 28.74
N ASN A 85 -3.72 -13.27 29.56
CA ASN A 85 -2.85 -12.15 29.22
C ASN A 85 -1.46 -12.29 29.84
N VAL A 86 -0.52 -11.56 29.24
CA VAL A 86 0.87 -11.48 29.67
C VAL A 86 1.21 -10.03 30.04
N PRO A 87 2.00 -9.80 31.10
CA PRO A 87 2.53 -8.47 31.42
C PRO A 87 3.58 -8.05 30.38
N LEU A 88 3.37 -6.91 29.72
CA LEU A 88 4.34 -6.30 28.81
C LEU A 88 5.14 -5.22 29.55
N LYS A 89 6.46 -5.27 29.44
CA LYS A 89 7.40 -4.26 29.96
C LYS A 89 8.26 -3.73 28.82
N ALA A 90 8.69 -2.48 28.91
CA ALA A 90 9.69 -1.89 28.03
C ALA A 90 10.86 -1.33 28.83
N LYS A 91 12.07 -1.62 28.39
CA LYS A 91 13.29 -0.98 28.88
C LYS A 91 13.47 0.33 28.11
N VAL A 92 13.45 1.43 28.85
CA VAL A 92 13.56 2.78 28.31
C VAL A 92 14.70 3.52 28.99
N ARG A 93 15.27 4.48 28.27
CA ARG A 93 16.34 5.36 28.75
C ARG A 93 15.87 6.81 28.68
N LEU A 94 15.93 7.52 29.80
CA LEU A 94 15.66 8.96 29.84
C LEU A 94 16.98 9.71 30.00
N SER A 95 17.29 10.56 29.03
CA SER A 95 18.46 11.45 29.04
C SER A 95 18.03 12.91 29.05
N CYS A 96 18.83 13.76 29.69
CA CYS A 96 18.70 15.20 29.67
C CYS A 96 19.89 15.81 28.94
N ASN A 97 19.62 16.71 27.98
CA ASN A 97 20.61 17.44 27.19
C ASN A 97 20.69 18.92 27.59
N ASP A 98 19.98 19.33 28.64
CA ASP A 98 19.91 20.71 29.09
C ASP A 98 21.18 21.10 29.88
N LYS A 99 21.73 22.28 29.56
CA LYS A 99 22.95 22.80 30.22
C LYS A 99 22.67 23.33 31.63
N ASP A 100 21.41 23.67 31.92
CA ASP A 100 21.00 24.11 33.26
C ASP A 100 20.78 22.91 34.22
N HIS A 101 20.78 21.68 33.70
CA HIS A 101 20.55 20.44 34.43
C HIS A 101 21.69 19.43 34.22
N GLU A 102 22.95 19.88 34.33
CA GLU A 102 24.16 19.04 34.16
C GLU A 102 24.23 17.85 35.15
N ASP A 103 23.56 17.95 36.31
CA ASP A 103 23.52 16.89 37.33
C ASP A 103 22.49 15.78 37.03
N PHE A 104 21.73 15.86 35.94
CA PHE A 104 20.73 14.85 35.61
C PHE A 104 21.38 13.56 35.09
N GLU A 105 21.42 12.53 35.94
CA GLU A 105 21.91 11.21 35.56
C GLU A 105 20.97 10.57 34.52
N THR A 106 21.55 9.92 33.51
CA THR A 106 20.78 9.13 32.54
C THR A 106 20.15 7.92 33.23
N ILE A 107 18.82 7.86 33.26
CA ILE A 107 18.08 6.80 33.95
C ILE A 107 17.65 5.73 32.94
N GLU A 108 18.18 4.52 33.07
CA GLU A 108 17.65 3.32 32.40
C GLU A 108 16.72 2.55 33.35
N GLN A 109 15.50 2.29 32.90
CA GLN A 109 14.52 1.59 33.72
C GLN A 109 13.59 0.69 32.88
N GLU A 110 13.19 -0.44 33.46
CA GLU A 110 12.11 -1.26 32.93
C GLU A 110 10.75 -0.75 33.44
N VAL A 111 9.88 -0.39 32.50
CA VAL A 111 8.56 0.18 32.79
C VAL A 111 7.47 -0.76 32.31
N TYR A 112 6.50 -1.00 33.19
CA TYR A 112 5.32 -1.81 32.88
C TYR A 112 4.33 -1.05 31.99
N LEU A 113 3.96 -1.66 30.86
CA LEU A 113 3.09 -1.08 29.83
C LEU A 113 1.65 -1.61 29.85
N GLY A 114 1.38 -2.67 30.62
CA GLY A 114 0.04 -3.22 30.77
C GLY A 114 -0.03 -4.72 30.53
N LEU A 115 -1.25 -5.25 30.69
CA LEU A 115 -1.58 -6.63 30.38
C LEU A 115 -2.05 -6.72 28.93
N ILE A 116 -1.45 -7.61 28.15
CA ILE A 116 -1.79 -7.82 26.76
C ILE A 116 -2.37 -9.23 26.58
N PRO A 117 -3.55 -9.38 25.96
CA PRO A 117 -4.08 -10.70 25.63
C PRO A 117 -3.08 -11.51 24.79
N TYR A 118 -2.85 -12.76 25.19
CA TYR A 118 -1.86 -13.63 24.56
C TYR A 118 -2.54 -14.81 23.83
N MET A 119 -1.92 -15.27 22.74
CA MET A 119 -2.48 -16.34 21.93
C MET A 119 -2.23 -17.71 22.58
N THR A 120 -3.24 -18.58 22.57
CA THR A 120 -3.10 -19.97 23.00
C THR A 120 -2.35 -20.80 21.94
N PRO A 121 -1.81 -21.98 22.30
CA PRO A 121 -1.20 -22.90 21.32
C PRO A 121 -2.16 -23.35 20.22
N LYS A 122 -3.48 -23.18 20.40
CA LYS A 122 -4.51 -23.53 19.42
C LYS A 122 -4.82 -22.40 18.43
N GLY A 123 -4.15 -21.24 18.53
CA GLY A 123 -4.43 -20.07 17.69
C GLY A 123 -5.69 -19.31 18.10
N THR A 124 -6.03 -19.33 19.40
CA THR A 124 -7.21 -18.65 19.98
C THR A 124 -6.79 -17.63 21.02
N PHE A 125 -7.73 -16.80 21.48
CA PHE A 125 -7.54 -15.88 22.60
C PHE A 125 -8.64 -16.08 23.63
N VAL A 126 -8.30 -16.15 24.93
CA VAL A 126 -9.31 -16.18 26.00
C VAL A 126 -9.57 -14.76 26.48
N ILE A 127 -10.75 -14.22 26.19
CA ILE A 127 -11.17 -12.88 26.59
C ILE A 127 -12.39 -13.00 27.49
N ASN A 128 -12.26 -12.56 28.74
CA ASN A 128 -13.31 -12.66 29.77
C ASN A 128 -13.92 -14.08 29.87
N GLY A 129 -13.05 -15.10 29.93
CA GLY A 129 -13.41 -16.52 30.00
C GLY A 129 -13.91 -17.15 28.71
N SER A 130 -14.09 -16.38 27.63
CA SER A 130 -14.59 -16.89 26.35
C SER A 130 -13.46 -16.99 25.33
N GLU A 131 -13.40 -18.10 24.60
CA GLU A 131 -12.47 -18.23 23.48
C GLU A 131 -12.93 -17.40 22.27
N ARG A 132 -11.96 -16.70 21.67
CA ARG A 132 -12.13 -15.85 20.50
C ARG A 132 -11.08 -16.14 19.45
N VAL A 133 -11.42 -15.84 18.19
CA VAL A 133 -10.54 -15.86 17.03
C VAL A 133 -10.47 -14.48 16.43
N ILE A 134 -9.27 -14.08 16.03
CA ILE A 134 -9.09 -12.91 15.17
C ILE A 134 -9.12 -13.39 13.72
N VAL A 135 -10.21 -13.09 13.03
CA VAL A 135 -10.39 -13.42 11.62
C VAL A 135 -9.42 -12.58 10.78
N SER A 136 -8.72 -13.23 9.87
CA SER A 136 -7.81 -12.53 8.95
C SER A 136 -8.62 -11.71 7.95
N GLN A 137 -8.15 -10.51 7.62
CA GLN A 137 -8.90 -9.56 6.79
C GLN A 137 -8.35 -9.52 5.37
N LEU A 138 -9.21 -9.65 4.36
CA LEU A 138 -8.86 -9.41 2.96
C LEU A 138 -9.18 -7.95 2.61
N HIS A 139 -8.16 -7.16 2.29
CA HIS A 139 -8.33 -5.74 1.96
C HIS A 139 -7.54 -5.37 0.70
N ARG A 140 -7.76 -4.17 0.15
CA ARG A 140 -6.98 -3.69 -0.99
C ARG A 140 -5.54 -3.45 -0.57
N SER A 141 -4.59 -3.96 -1.37
CA SER A 141 -3.16 -3.72 -1.12
C SER A 141 -2.80 -2.25 -1.34
N PRO A 142 -1.84 -1.68 -0.58
CA PRO A 142 -1.28 -0.38 -0.92
C PRO A 142 -0.67 -0.39 -2.33
N GLY A 143 -0.63 0.76 -2.99
CA GLY A 143 -0.09 0.91 -4.34
C GLY A 143 -0.92 1.83 -5.23
N VAL A 144 -0.70 1.74 -6.54
CA VAL A 144 -1.45 2.47 -7.57
C VAL A 144 -2.47 1.54 -8.24
N PHE A 145 -3.64 2.08 -8.56
CA PHE A 145 -4.73 1.39 -9.23
C PHE A 145 -5.26 2.22 -10.38
N PHE A 146 -5.32 1.64 -11.58
CA PHE A 146 -5.84 2.29 -12.77
C PHE A 146 -7.25 1.81 -13.06
N GLY A 147 -8.20 2.74 -13.11
CA GLY A 147 -9.62 2.47 -13.28
C GLY A 147 -10.22 3.19 -14.48
N GLN A 148 -11.37 2.69 -14.93
CA GLN A 148 -12.22 3.35 -15.91
C GLN A 148 -13.65 3.43 -15.37
N THR A 149 -14.29 4.58 -15.50
CA THR A 149 -15.71 4.77 -15.20
C THR A 149 -16.43 5.37 -16.40
N LEU A 150 -17.71 5.04 -16.55
CA LEU A 150 -18.57 5.66 -17.57
C LEU A 150 -19.31 6.84 -16.94
N HIS A 151 -19.15 8.01 -17.52
CA HIS A 151 -19.96 9.17 -17.15
C HIS A 151 -21.36 9.06 -17.76
N SER A 152 -22.35 9.76 -17.20
CA SER A 152 -23.76 9.68 -17.63
C SER A 152 -24.01 10.07 -19.09
N ASN A 153 -23.08 10.80 -19.71
CA ASN A 153 -23.10 11.17 -21.14
C ASN A 153 -22.49 10.09 -22.05
N GLY A 154 -22.01 8.97 -21.50
CA GLY A 154 -21.34 7.89 -22.23
C GLY A 154 -19.83 8.05 -22.40
N SER A 155 -19.21 9.17 -21.97
CA SER A 155 -17.75 9.32 -22.06
C SER A 155 -17.05 8.45 -21.03
N LYS A 156 -15.98 7.77 -21.46
CA LYS A 156 -15.09 7.01 -20.57
C LYS A 156 -14.18 7.99 -19.84
N LEU A 157 -14.17 7.90 -18.51
CA LEU A 157 -13.26 8.64 -17.64
C LEU A 157 -12.24 7.66 -17.08
N TYR A 158 -10.97 8.03 -17.12
CA TYR A 158 -9.88 7.22 -16.60
C TYR A 158 -9.39 7.82 -15.29
N SER A 159 -8.98 6.96 -14.36
CA SER A 159 -8.40 7.38 -13.10
C SER A 159 -7.23 6.53 -12.66
N ALA A 160 -6.31 7.13 -11.92
CA ALA A 160 -5.22 6.48 -11.23
C ALA A 160 -5.31 6.83 -9.74
N ARG A 161 -5.60 5.85 -8.89
CA ARG A 161 -5.75 6.03 -7.44
C ARG A 161 -4.54 5.44 -6.71
N ILE A 162 -3.89 6.26 -5.90
CA ILE A 162 -2.77 5.87 -5.04
C ILE A 162 -3.30 5.68 -3.62
N ILE A 163 -3.16 4.46 -3.11
CA ILE A 163 -3.55 4.07 -1.75
C ILE A 163 -2.28 3.80 -0.95
N PRO A 164 -1.91 4.68 0.00
CA PRO A 164 -0.78 4.42 0.89
C PRO A 164 -1.15 3.43 2.00
N PHE A 165 -0.14 2.88 2.65
CA PHE A 165 -0.30 2.15 3.91
C PHE A 165 -0.70 3.10 5.05
N LYS A 166 -0.09 4.29 5.09
CA LYS A 166 -0.38 5.39 6.01
C LYS A 166 -0.28 6.72 5.27
N GLY A 167 -1.27 7.60 5.41
CA GLY A 167 -1.25 8.94 4.79
C GLY A 167 -2.52 9.27 3.99
N SER A 168 -2.49 10.41 3.30
CA SER A 168 -3.61 10.88 2.48
C SER A 168 -3.68 10.16 1.14
N TRP A 169 -4.89 9.95 0.62
CA TRP A 169 -5.08 9.32 -0.68
C TRP A 169 -4.94 10.36 -1.80
N ILE A 170 -4.31 9.97 -2.90
CA ILE A 170 -4.20 10.79 -4.11
C ILE A 170 -4.92 10.07 -5.24
N GLU A 171 -5.70 10.80 -6.01
CA GLU A 171 -6.38 10.26 -7.19
C GLU A 171 -6.21 11.23 -8.36
N PHE A 172 -5.69 10.76 -9.48
CA PHE A 172 -5.68 11.47 -10.74
C PHE A 172 -6.87 11.00 -11.56
N ALA A 173 -7.69 11.90 -12.09
CA ALA A 173 -8.81 11.51 -12.93
C ALA A 173 -9.03 12.49 -14.08
N THR A 174 -9.43 11.96 -15.23
CA THR A 174 -9.83 12.75 -16.39
C THR A 174 -11.31 13.13 -16.29
N ASP A 175 -11.66 14.32 -16.75
CA ASP A 175 -13.03 14.79 -16.90
C ASP A 175 -13.53 14.65 -18.35
N VAL A 176 -14.81 14.93 -18.59
CA VAL A 176 -15.48 14.84 -19.91
C VAL A 176 -14.83 15.72 -20.99
N ASN A 177 -14.11 16.76 -20.60
CA ASN A 177 -13.37 17.67 -21.48
C ASN A 177 -11.90 17.25 -21.68
N ASN A 178 -11.54 16.01 -21.32
CA ASN A 178 -10.16 15.52 -21.31
C ASN A 178 -9.24 16.42 -20.47
N VAL A 179 -9.72 16.95 -19.34
CA VAL A 179 -8.89 17.70 -18.38
C VAL A 179 -8.55 16.77 -17.22
N MET A 180 -7.28 16.71 -16.83
CA MET A 180 -6.83 15.86 -15.73
C MET A 180 -6.74 16.65 -14.42
N TYR A 181 -7.41 16.15 -13.40
CA TYR A 181 -7.42 16.71 -12.05
C TYR A 181 -6.74 15.77 -11.06
N ALA A 182 -6.01 16.35 -10.10
CA ALA A 182 -5.53 15.67 -8.90
C ALA A 182 -6.52 15.92 -7.76
N TYR A 183 -6.91 14.85 -7.09
CA TYR A 183 -7.79 14.83 -5.94
C TYR A 183 -7.02 14.37 -4.71
N ILE A 184 -7.07 15.15 -3.64
CA ILE A 184 -6.55 14.76 -2.32
C ILE A 184 -7.71 14.40 -1.41
N ASP A 185 -7.68 13.21 -0.81
CA ASP A 185 -8.70 12.66 0.10
C ASP A 185 -10.14 12.76 -0.44
N ARG A 186 -10.30 12.69 -1.77
CA ARG A 186 -11.58 12.79 -2.51
C ARG A 186 -12.39 14.07 -2.26
N LYS A 187 -11.76 15.15 -1.79
CA LYS A 187 -12.47 16.42 -1.47
C LYS A 187 -11.96 17.61 -2.26
N LYS A 188 -10.65 17.76 -2.36
CA LYS A 188 -10.02 18.95 -2.96
C LYS A 188 -9.47 18.58 -4.32
N LYS A 189 -9.76 19.38 -5.36
CA LYS A 189 -9.37 19.09 -6.74
C LYS A 189 -8.69 20.29 -7.42
N PHE A 190 -7.54 20.05 -8.02
CA PHE A 190 -6.81 21.05 -8.80
C PHE A 190 -6.21 20.40 -10.05
N PRO A 191 -5.92 21.17 -11.12
CA PRO A 191 -5.29 20.63 -12.32
C PRO A 191 -3.99 19.89 -11.97
N VAL A 192 -3.72 18.76 -12.64
CA VAL A 192 -2.50 17.99 -12.39
C VAL A 192 -1.24 18.83 -12.65
N THR A 193 -1.29 19.75 -13.62
CA THR A 193 -0.17 20.64 -13.93
C THR A 193 0.16 21.60 -12.78
N THR A 194 -0.85 22.06 -12.02
CA THR A 194 -0.64 22.83 -10.79
C THR A 194 0.11 22.02 -9.75
N LEU A 195 -0.19 20.72 -9.62
CA LEU A 195 0.58 19.82 -8.73
C LEU A 195 2.02 19.66 -9.22
N LEU A 196 2.22 19.44 -10.52
CA LEU A 196 3.55 19.28 -11.12
C LEU A 196 4.43 20.52 -10.86
N ARG A 197 3.87 21.72 -10.94
CA ARG A 197 4.57 22.95 -10.54
C ARG A 197 4.96 22.95 -9.08
N ALA A 198 4.01 22.65 -8.19
CA ALA A 198 4.25 22.65 -6.75
C ALA A 198 5.31 21.62 -6.29
N ILE A 199 5.57 20.57 -7.07
CA ILE A 199 6.61 19.57 -6.77
C ILE A 199 7.96 19.86 -7.46
N GLY A 200 8.08 20.95 -8.23
CA GLY A 200 9.35 21.44 -8.78
C GLY A 200 9.45 21.53 -10.32
N PHE A 201 8.36 21.35 -11.06
CA PHE A 201 8.32 21.57 -12.52
C PHE A 201 7.78 22.97 -12.84
N ASN A 202 8.65 23.97 -12.69
CA ASN A 202 8.24 25.36 -12.53
C ASN A 202 7.61 25.96 -13.80
N ALA A 203 8.21 25.74 -14.97
CA ALA A 203 7.76 26.33 -16.22
C ALA A 203 6.88 25.36 -17.04
N ASP A 204 6.05 25.90 -17.94
CA ASP A 204 5.35 25.12 -18.97
C ASP A 204 6.32 24.20 -19.71
N LYS A 205 7.52 24.71 -19.98
CA LYS A 205 8.63 23.99 -20.61
C LYS A 205 8.90 22.65 -19.94
N ASP A 206 9.05 22.67 -18.63
CA ASP A 206 9.47 21.50 -17.87
C ASP A 206 8.38 20.43 -17.93
N ILE A 207 7.12 20.85 -17.76
CA ILE A 207 5.95 19.97 -17.86
C ILE A 207 5.83 19.37 -19.26
N LEU A 208 5.95 20.18 -20.32
CA LEU A 208 5.84 19.69 -21.70
C LEU A 208 6.98 18.75 -22.09
N ASN A 209 8.20 19.01 -21.60
CA ASN A 209 9.37 18.17 -21.84
C ASN A 209 9.25 16.80 -21.15
N ILE A 210 8.64 16.73 -19.96
CA ILE A 210 8.39 15.45 -19.27
C ILE A 210 7.63 14.47 -20.17
N PHE A 211 6.67 14.99 -20.94
CA PHE A 211 5.78 14.20 -21.80
C PHE A 211 6.23 14.16 -23.27
N ASP A 212 7.37 14.76 -23.63
CA ASP A 212 7.91 14.86 -25.01
C ASP A 212 6.91 15.46 -26.03
N LEU A 213 6.22 16.54 -25.64
CA LEU A 213 5.10 17.10 -26.41
C LEU A 213 5.44 18.29 -27.27
N ALA A 214 6.68 18.75 -27.19
CA ALA A 214 7.04 20.04 -27.71
C ALA A 214 8.47 20.08 -28.26
N ASP A 215 8.63 20.87 -29.30
CA ASP A 215 9.95 21.21 -29.83
C ASP A 215 10.40 22.55 -29.28
N GLU A 216 11.61 22.57 -28.74
CA GLU A 216 12.27 23.79 -28.31
C GLU A 216 12.98 24.46 -29.49
N VAL A 217 12.56 25.69 -29.81
CA VAL A 217 13.18 26.51 -30.84
C VAL A 217 13.90 27.69 -30.17
N LYS A 218 15.22 27.77 -30.35
CA LYS A 218 16.02 28.91 -29.87
C LYS A 218 15.60 30.20 -30.57
N VAL A 219 15.47 31.29 -29.80
CA VAL A 219 15.03 32.58 -30.32
C VAL A 219 16.11 33.16 -31.23
N SER A 220 15.83 33.15 -32.53
CA SER A 220 16.56 33.88 -33.56
C SER A 220 15.59 34.22 -34.69
N LYS A 221 15.75 35.38 -35.34
CA LYS A 221 14.85 35.77 -36.44
C LYS A 221 14.76 34.70 -37.55
N ALA A 222 15.86 33.99 -37.81
CA ALA A 222 15.90 32.91 -38.79
C ALA A 222 15.16 31.63 -38.33
N ALA A 223 15.29 31.23 -37.07
CA ALA A 223 14.61 30.05 -36.54
C ALA A 223 13.10 30.31 -36.35
N LEU A 224 12.73 31.50 -35.88
CA LEU A 224 11.34 31.92 -35.71
C LEU A 224 10.60 32.00 -37.06
N LYS A 225 11.26 32.50 -38.12
CA LYS A 225 10.68 32.48 -39.48
C LYS A 225 10.39 31.07 -40.01
N LYS A 226 11.16 30.06 -39.60
CA LYS A 226 10.91 28.66 -39.96
C LYS A 226 9.77 28.02 -39.16
N ALA A 227 9.41 28.61 -38.03
CA ALA A 227 8.33 28.13 -37.16
C ALA A 227 6.98 28.83 -37.42
N VAL A 228 6.91 29.77 -38.37
CA VAL A 228 5.66 30.44 -38.77
C VAL A 228 4.64 29.41 -39.24
N GLY A 229 3.42 29.49 -38.72
CA GLY A 229 2.36 28.49 -38.94
C GLY A 229 2.29 27.38 -37.90
N ARG A 230 3.30 27.24 -37.01
CA ARG A 230 3.25 26.34 -35.85
C ARG A 230 2.49 27.01 -34.69
N ARG A 231 1.92 26.19 -33.80
CA ARG A 231 1.20 26.66 -32.61
C ARG A 231 2.11 26.69 -31.38
N PHE A 232 1.95 27.70 -30.52
CA PHE A 232 2.66 27.80 -29.25
C PHE A 232 2.12 26.78 -28.24
N ALA A 233 3.00 25.93 -27.70
CA ALA A 233 2.62 24.95 -26.68
C ALA A 233 2.69 25.52 -25.25
N ALA A 234 3.50 26.56 -25.04
CA ALA A 234 3.69 27.23 -23.75
C ALA A 234 3.40 28.73 -23.86
N ARG A 235 3.04 29.36 -22.74
CA ARG A 235 2.94 30.84 -22.67
C ARG A 235 4.32 31.48 -22.85
N VAL A 236 4.37 32.57 -23.59
CA VAL A 236 5.56 33.44 -23.63
C VAL A 236 5.37 34.53 -22.58
N LEU A 237 6.17 34.45 -21.51
CA LEU A 237 6.10 35.36 -20.37
C LEU A 237 7.28 36.35 -20.42
N LYS A 238 6.98 37.61 -20.10
CA LYS A 238 8.00 38.59 -19.72
C LYS A 238 8.01 38.67 -18.20
N SER A 239 9.09 38.20 -17.59
CA SER A 239 9.27 38.22 -16.15
C SER A 239 10.23 39.34 -15.75
N TRP A 240 9.86 40.15 -14.77
CA TRP A 240 10.77 41.08 -14.10
C TRP A 240 10.60 41.01 -12.60
N VAL A 241 11.64 41.44 -11.87
CA VAL A 241 11.63 41.52 -10.41
C VAL A 241 11.33 42.96 -10.04
N GLU A 242 10.31 43.16 -9.22
CA GLU A 242 9.95 44.46 -8.65
C GLU A 242 10.16 44.40 -7.14
N ASP A 243 10.95 45.33 -6.62
CA ASP A 243 11.21 45.44 -5.19
C ASP A 243 10.02 46.17 -4.56
N PHE A 244 9.20 45.44 -3.82
CA PHE A 244 8.05 45.97 -3.11
C PHE A 244 8.43 46.27 -1.67
N VAL A 245 8.34 47.54 -1.28
CA VAL A 245 8.57 47.98 0.10
C VAL A 245 7.22 48.11 0.80
N ASP A 246 7.01 47.31 1.84
CA ASP A 246 5.82 47.47 2.68
C ASP A 246 5.98 48.74 3.53
N GLU A 247 5.14 49.75 3.27
CA GLU A 247 5.18 51.06 3.94
C GLU A 247 4.95 50.96 5.46
N SER A 248 4.37 49.85 5.95
CA SER A 248 4.05 49.65 7.36
C SER A 248 5.12 48.90 8.14
N THR A 249 5.90 48.02 7.49
CA THR A 249 6.94 47.20 8.14
C THR A 249 8.36 47.59 7.72
N GLY A 250 8.53 48.32 6.62
CA GLY A 250 9.83 48.65 6.03
C GLY A 250 10.54 47.45 5.41
N GLU A 251 9.89 46.28 5.30
CA GLU A 251 10.46 45.10 4.64
C GLU A 251 10.44 45.26 3.12
N VAL A 252 11.59 45.00 2.49
CA VAL A 252 11.74 44.95 1.03
C VAL A 252 11.54 43.51 0.60
N SER A 253 10.45 43.26 -0.12
CA SER A 253 10.13 41.95 -0.69
C SER A 253 10.28 41.98 -2.21
N ASN A 254 11.05 41.06 -2.76
CA ASN A 254 11.24 40.95 -4.21
C ASN A 254 10.04 40.17 -4.78
N ILE A 255 9.18 40.84 -5.53
CA ILE A 255 8.02 40.23 -6.18
C ILE A 255 8.36 40.01 -7.65
N SER A 256 8.37 38.75 -8.08
CA SER A 256 8.46 38.42 -9.51
C SER A 256 7.08 38.63 -10.14
N ARG A 257 6.98 39.59 -11.07
CA ARG A 257 5.79 39.80 -11.88
C ARG A 257 5.98 39.17 -13.25
N ASN A 258 4.91 38.56 -13.75
CA ASN A 258 4.86 37.91 -15.05
C ASN A 258 3.78 38.58 -15.89
N GLU A 259 4.16 39.13 -17.04
CA GLU A 259 3.23 39.58 -18.08
C GLU A 259 3.14 38.53 -19.18
N ILE A 260 1.92 38.15 -19.54
CA ILE A 260 1.67 37.19 -20.62
C ILE A 260 1.70 37.94 -21.94
N LEU A 261 2.72 37.71 -22.76
CA LEU A 261 2.83 38.31 -24.10
C LEU A 261 2.03 37.51 -25.13
N ILE A 262 2.11 36.17 -25.05
CA ILE A 262 1.45 35.25 -25.99
C ILE A 262 0.81 34.11 -25.19
N GLU A 263 -0.47 33.84 -25.48
CA GLU A 263 -1.22 32.72 -24.91
C GLU A 263 -0.87 31.38 -25.59
N ARG A 264 -1.25 30.28 -24.93
CA ARG A 264 -1.11 28.92 -25.48
C ARG A 264 -2.04 28.73 -26.67
N ASP A 265 -1.69 27.81 -27.58
CA ASP A 265 -2.48 27.43 -28.77
C ASP A 265 -2.69 28.56 -29.80
N VAL A 266 -1.97 29.68 -29.66
CA VAL A 266 -1.93 30.75 -30.68
C VAL A 266 -1.03 30.31 -31.84
N VAL A 267 -1.46 30.58 -33.07
CA VAL A 267 -0.67 30.32 -34.28
C VAL A 267 0.41 31.40 -34.41
N MET A 268 1.63 30.98 -34.73
CA MET A 268 2.74 31.90 -34.94
C MET A 268 2.58 32.70 -36.23
N GLU A 269 2.44 34.02 -36.09
CA GLU A 269 2.37 34.99 -37.18
C GLU A 269 3.68 35.82 -37.29
N ASP A 270 3.95 36.37 -38.48
CA ASP A 270 5.19 37.13 -38.76
C ASP A 270 5.34 38.37 -37.86
N GLY A 271 4.21 39.01 -37.50
CA GLY A 271 4.19 40.17 -36.59
C GLY A 271 4.57 39.85 -35.13
N MET A 272 4.50 38.58 -34.72
CA MET A 272 4.85 38.16 -33.36
C MET A 272 6.36 37.95 -33.17
N ILE A 273 7.13 37.89 -34.26
CA ILE A 273 8.58 37.63 -34.20
C ILE A 273 9.31 38.74 -33.46
N ASP A 274 9.00 39.99 -33.76
CA ASP A 274 9.67 41.13 -33.12
C ASP A 274 9.29 41.23 -31.64
N ILE A 275 8.02 40.95 -31.27
CA ILE A 275 7.56 40.89 -29.87
C ILE A 275 8.35 39.84 -29.06
N ILE A 276 8.56 38.66 -29.63
CA ILE A 276 9.30 37.56 -28.98
C ILE A 276 10.78 37.93 -28.83
N VAL A 277 11.39 38.54 -29.84
CA VAL A 277 12.79 38.96 -29.76
C VAL A 277 12.98 40.06 -28.72
N ASP A 278 12.06 41.03 -28.66
CA ASP A 278 12.09 42.14 -27.69
C ASP A 278 11.80 41.68 -26.25
N SER A 279 11.12 40.54 -26.08
CA SER A 279 10.86 39.95 -24.76
C SER A 279 12.14 39.44 -24.05
N GLY A 280 13.23 39.21 -24.79
CA GLY A 280 14.49 38.70 -24.25
C GLY A 280 14.49 37.21 -23.87
N VAL A 281 13.45 36.46 -24.24
CA VAL A 281 13.34 35.02 -23.96
C VAL A 281 14.36 34.23 -24.81
N LYS A 282 15.00 33.20 -24.22
CA LYS A 282 16.07 32.42 -24.90
C LYS A 282 15.53 31.38 -25.90
N SER A 283 14.35 30.83 -25.63
CA SER A 283 13.76 29.72 -26.39
C SER A 283 12.24 29.78 -26.31
N VAL A 284 11.56 29.45 -27.41
CA VAL A 284 10.10 29.31 -27.45
C VAL A 284 9.73 27.87 -27.80
N ILE A 285 8.55 27.46 -27.36
CA ILE A 285 8.13 26.07 -27.35
C ILE A 285 6.90 25.93 -28.24
N PHE A 286 7.01 25.07 -29.25
CA PHE A 286 5.94 24.79 -30.20
C PHE A 286 5.40 23.38 -30.03
N HIS A 287 4.15 23.18 -30.42
CA HIS A 287 3.60 21.83 -30.53
C HIS A 287 4.44 21.02 -31.54
N LYS A 288 4.75 19.77 -31.17
CA LYS A 288 5.44 18.82 -32.05
C LYS A 288 4.46 18.34 -33.13
N GLU A 289 4.86 18.41 -34.40
CA GLU A 289 3.98 18.21 -35.57
C GLU A 289 3.53 16.74 -35.73
N ASP A 290 4.33 15.79 -35.25
CA ASP A 290 4.11 14.34 -35.39
C ASP A 290 3.26 13.70 -34.27
N VAL A 291 2.78 14.48 -33.30
CA VAL A 291 2.00 13.93 -32.19
C VAL A 291 0.59 13.66 -32.70
N ILE A 292 0.23 12.38 -32.80
CA ILE A 292 -1.14 11.91 -33.05
C ILE A 292 -2.07 12.75 -32.18
N ALA A 293 -2.95 13.56 -32.79
CA ALA A 293 -3.69 14.64 -32.14
C ALA A 293 -4.52 14.23 -30.89
N GLY A 294 -4.73 12.93 -30.67
CA GLY A 294 -5.36 12.39 -29.47
C GLY A 294 -4.43 12.23 -28.26
N ASP A 295 -3.15 11.87 -28.47
CA ASP A 295 -2.33 11.20 -27.45
C ASP A 295 -2.01 12.08 -26.22
N TYR A 296 -2.00 13.40 -26.38
CA TYR A 296 -1.63 14.33 -25.30
C TYR A 296 -2.47 15.61 -25.24
N SER A 297 -3.64 15.61 -25.88
CA SER A 297 -4.66 16.66 -25.71
C SER A 297 -4.99 16.90 -24.22
N ILE A 298 -4.86 15.86 -23.40
CA ILE A 298 -5.15 15.92 -21.96
C ILE A 298 -4.25 16.92 -21.23
N ILE A 299 -2.94 16.88 -21.47
CA ILE A 299 -2.00 17.80 -20.80
C ILE A 299 -2.20 19.23 -21.29
N PHE A 300 -2.44 19.43 -22.60
CA PHE A 300 -2.71 20.76 -23.14
C PHE A 300 -4.00 21.37 -22.59
N ASN A 301 -5.09 20.59 -22.57
CA ASN A 301 -6.36 21.03 -21.98
C ASN A 301 -6.23 21.32 -20.48
N THR A 302 -5.40 20.54 -19.78
CA THR A 302 -5.10 20.75 -18.37
C THR A 302 -4.29 22.03 -18.13
N LEU A 303 -3.26 22.28 -18.94
CA LEU A 303 -2.49 23.53 -18.90
C LEU A 303 -3.39 24.74 -19.18
N ASN A 304 -4.34 24.64 -20.12
CA ASN A 304 -5.29 25.71 -20.40
C ASN A 304 -6.23 26.01 -19.23
N LYS A 305 -6.54 25.01 -18.39
CA LYS A 305 -7.32 25.19 -17.15
C LYS A 305 -6.46 25.60 -15.95
N ASP A 306 -5.14 25.48 -16.04
CA ASP A 306 -4.20 25.88 -14.99
C ASP A 306 -4.06 27.40 -14.94
N THR A 307 -4.48 27.97 -13.82
CA THR A 307 -4.37 29.42 -13.56
C THR A 307 -2.97 29.81 -13.09
N SER A 308 -2.16 28.85 -12.62
CA SER A 308 -0.83 29.12 -12.08
C SER A 308 0.25 29.15 -13.16
N ASN A 309 1.22 30.06 -13.00
CA ASN A 309 2.35 30.23 -13.92
C ASN A 309 3.70 29.95 -13.26
N SER A 310 3.76 29.97 -11.93
CA SER A 310 4.97 29.76 -11.13
C SER A 310 4.74 28.73 -10.03
N GLU A 311 5.83 28.20 -9.46
CA GLU A 311 5.79 27.33 -8.29
C GLU A 311 5.06 27.99 -7.12
N LYS A 312 5.36 29.27 -6.85
CA LYS A 312 4.75 30.04 -5.77
C LYS A 312 3.24 30.16 -5.91
N GLU A 313 2.76 30.58 -7.08
CA GLU A 313 1.32 30.66 -7.37
C GLU A 313 0.62 29.30 -7.25
N ALA A 314 1.29 28.22 -7.67
CA ALA A 314 0.76 26.87 -7.56
C ALA A 314 0.66 26.41 -6.10
N LEU A 315 1.69 26.67 -5.29
CA LEU A 315 1.70 26.39 -3.85
C LEU A 315 0.57 27.14 -3.13
N ASP A 316 0.40 28.42 -3.41
CA ASP A 316 -0.67 29.26 -2.84
C ASP A 316 -2.06 28.73 -3.21
N HIS A 317 -2.25 28.38 -4.49
CA HIS A 317 -3.51 27.85 -4.98
C HIS A 317 -3.86 26.51 -4.29
N ILE A 318 -2.90 25.61 -4.15
CA ILE A 318 -3.11 24.34 -3.46
C ILE A 318 -3.34 24.56 -1.95
N TYR A 319 -2.59 25.47 -1.31
CA TYR A 319 -2.76 25.80 0.11
C TYR A 319 -4.17 26.32 0.40
N ARG A 320 -4.65 27.29 -0.40
CA ARG A 320 -6.02 27.83 -0.32
C ARG A 320 -7.06 26.74 -0.48
N GLN A 321 -6.87 25.85 -1.45
CA GLN A 321 -7.80 24.74 -1.63
C GLN A 321 -7.81 23.78 -0.43
N LEU A 322 -6.66 23.47 0.15
CA LEU A 322 -6.55 22.51 1.25
C LEU A 322 -7.09 23.08 2.57
N ARG A 323 -6.73 24.32 2.91
CA ARG A 323 -7.01 24.94 4.22
C ARG A 323 -8.13 25.98 4.22
N ASN A 324 -8.65 26.38 3.05
CA ASN A 324 -9.57 27.51 2.89
C ASN A 324 -9.05 28.81 3.53
N ALA A 325 -7.73 29.01 3.53
CA ALA A 325 -7.05 30.17 4.10
C ALA A 325 -5.83 30.50 3.24
N ASP A 326 -5.37 31.74 3.32
CA ASP A 326 -4.11 32.14 2.70
C ASP A 326 -2.90 31.55 3.47
N PRO A 327 -1.82 31.18 2.75
CA PRO A 327 -0.59 30.79 3.41
C PRO A 327 0.01 31.99 4.15
N PRO A 328 0.54 31.79 5.38
CA PRO A 328 1.21 32.85 6.11
C PRO A 328 2.54 33.25 5.43
N ASP A 329 3.25 32.27 4.85
CA ASP A 329 4.49 32.44 4.11
C ASP A 329 4.65 31.31 3.05
N ASP A 330 5.56 31.52 2.09
CA ASP A 330 5.84 30.57 1.01
C ASP A 330 6.39 29.23 1.54
N GLU A 331 7.11 29.27 2.66
CA GLU A 331 7.73 28.09 3.25
C GLU A 331 6.68 27.15 3.85
N SER A 332 5.70 27.70 4.57
CA SER A 332 4.55 26.96 5.11
C SER A 332 3.76 26.31 4.00
N ALA A 333 3.60 26.98 2.86
CA ALA A 333 2.92 26.41 1.70
C ALA A 333 3.67 25.19 1.15
N ARG A 334 4.99 25.31 0.97
CA ARG A 334 5.85 24.20 0.54
C ARG A 334 5.87 23.04 1.52
N GLN A 335 5.99 23.33 2.82
CA GLN A 335 6.02 22.33 3.88
C GLN A 335 4.73 21.50 3.94
N ILE A 336 3.58 22.02 3.52
CA ILE A 336 2.34 21.23 3.48
C ILE A 336 2.43 20.14 2.42
N ILE A 337 2.86 20.47 1.20
CA ILE A 337 3.03 19.49 0.13
C ILE A 337 4.06 18.44 0.53
N GLU A 338 5.17 18.88 1.12
CA GLU A 338 6.21 18.01 1.64
C GLU A 338 5.68 17.05 2.71
N LYS A 339 4.93 17.56 3.69
CA LYS A 339 4.29 16.75 4.76
C LYS A 339 3.19 15.83 4.25
N LEU A 340 2.58 16.13 3.10
CA LEU A 340 1.51 15.32 2.54
C LEU A 340 2.02 14.07 1.84
N PHE A 341 3.11 14.16 1.07
CA PHE A 341 3.53 13.07 0.16
C PHE A 341 4.98 12.61 0.35
N PHE A 342 5.84 13.49 0.85
CA PHE A 342 7.30 13.29 0.85
C PHE A 342 7.88 13.08 2.27
N SER A 343 7.06 13.25 3.32
CA SER A 343 7.47 13.03 4.71
C SER A 343 7.19 11.59 5.16
N ASP A 344 8.27 10.89 5.50
CA ASP A 344 8.29 9.55 6.11
C ASP A 344 7.43 9.42 7.39
N LYS A 345 7.31 10.48 8.18
CA LYS A 345 6.50 10.48 9.41
C LYS A 345 5.00 10.40 9.12
N ARG A 346 4.56 11.00 8.02
CA ARG A 346 3.15 11.25 7.69
C ARG A 346 2.63 10.40 6.54
N TYR A 347 3.52 9.96 5.66
CA TYR A 347 3.21 9.19 4.47
C TYR A 347 4.10 7.95 4.38
N ASP A 348 3.48 6.79 4.17
CA ASP A 348 4.17 5.51 4.02
C ASP A 348 3.37 4.65 3.05
N LEU A 349 3.99 4.24 1.93
CA LEU A 349 3.45 3.26 0.98
C LEU A 349 3.55 1.83 1.54
N GLY A 350 4.40 1.61 2.53
CA GLY A 350 4.85 0.31 2.96
C GLY A 350 5.72 -0.37 1.89
N GLU A 351 6.34 -1.49 2.27
CA GLU A 351 7.12 -2.31 1.36
C GLU A 351 6.27 -2.82 0.19
N VAL A 352 5.03 -3.24 0.48
CA VAL A 352 4.07 -3.73 -0.52
C VAL A 352 3.66 -2.63 -1.51
N GLY A 353 3.39 -1.42 -1.04
CA GLY A 353 2.97 -0.32 -1.92
C GLY A 353 4.09 0.11 -2.86
N ARG A 354 5.33 0.19 -2.35
CA ARG A 354 6.52 0.48 -3.16
C ARG A 354 6.77 -0.62 -4.19
N TYR A 355 6.73 -1.88 -3.76
CA TYR A 355 6.86 -3.04 -4.64
C TYR A 355 5.85 -3.00 -5.80
N ARG A 356 4.56 -2.75 -5.50
CA ARG A 356 3.51 -2.71 -6.52
C ARG A 356 3.66 -1.54 -7.49
N ILE A 357 4.02 -0.35 -7.01
CA ILE A 357 4.28 0.81 -7.90
C ILE A 357 5.44 0.49 -8.84
N ASN A 358 6.55 -0.05 -8.30
CA ASN A 358 7.72 -0.39 -9.09
C ASN A 358 7.40 -1.45 -10.16
N ARG A 359 6.71 -2.53 -9.77
CA ARG A 359 6.35 -3.62 -10.70
C ARG A 359 5.38 -3.14 -11.78
N LYS A 360 4.36 -2.36 -11.41
CA LYS A 360 3.35 -1.86 -12.35
C LYS A 360 3.89 -0.83 -13.35
N LEU A 361 4.77 0.07 -12.90
CA LEU A 361 5.31 1.16 -13.73
C LEU A 361 6.70 0.85 -14.31
N GLY A 362 7.27 -0.32 -14.02
CA GLY A 362 8.62 -0.72 -14.45
C GLY A 362 9.74 0.11 -13.81
N MET A 363 9.54 0.65 -12.60
CA MET A 363 10.52 1.48 -11.91
C MET A 363 11.53 0.64 -11.11
N GLN A 364 12.76 1.12 -11.01
CA GLN A 364 13.88 0.46 -10.31
C GLN A 364 14.23 1.16 -8.97
N THR A 365 13.27 1.88 -8.39
CA THR A 365 13.45 2.58 -7.11
C THR A 365 13.66 1.57 -5.98
N SER A 366 14.56 1.84 -5.03
CA SER A 366 14.77 0.94 -3.88
C SER A 366 13.48 0.72 -3.09
N THR A 367 13.30 -0.50 -2.57
CA THR A 367 12.23 -0.88 -1.63
C THR A 367 12.28 -0.12 -0.31
N ASP A 368 13.42 0.49 0.02
CA ASP A 368 13.60 1.28 1.24
C ASP A 368 12.92 2.66 1.14
N VAL A 369 12.71 3.17 -0.08
CA VAL A 369 12.05 4.46 -0.29
C VAL A 369 10.55 4.27 -0.18
N ARG A 370 10.00 4.54 1.00
CA ARG A 370 8.57 4.30 1.30
C ARG A 370 7.64 5.49 1.09
N VAL A 371 8.18 6.67 0.84
CA VAL A 371 7.39 7.87 0.47
C VAL A 371 7.19 7.93 -1.04
N LEU A 372 6.22 8.70 -1.53
CA LEU A 372 6.09 8.96 -2.97
C LEU A 372 7.27 9.83 -3.43
N THR A 373 7.78 9.55 -4.63
CA THR A 373 8.78 10.37 -5.30
C THR A 373 8.15 11.18 -6.43
N ARG A 374 8.85 12.23 -6.88
CA ARG A 374 8.40 13.05 -8.02
C ARG A 374 8.30 12.20 -9.29
N ASP A 375 9.26 11.29 -9.48
CA ASP A 375 9.28 10.37 -10.62
C ASP A 375 8.11 9.39 -10.59
N ASP A 376 7.69 8.92 -9.40
CA ASP A 376 6.49 8.08 -9.27
C ASP A 376 5.25 8.82 -9.79
N ILE A 377 5.05 10.08 -9.35
CA ILE A 377 3.90 10.89 -9.77
C ILE A 377 3.90 11.09 -11.28
N VAL A 378 5.06 11.40 -11.86
CA VAL A 378 5.22 11.56 -13.32
C VAL A 378 4.93 10.25 -14.05
N ALA A 379 5.46 9.12 -13.59
CA ALA A 379 5.24 7.82 -14.20
C ALA A 379 3.77 7.40 -14.15
N ILE A 380 3.07 7.66 -13.04
CA ILE A 380 1.64 7.39 -12.90
C ILE A 380 0.82 8.23 -13.89
N VAL A 381 1.13 9.52 -14.03
CA VAL A 381 0.44 10.41 -14.98
C VAL A 381 0.70 9.95 -16.42
N LYS A 382 1.94 9.55 -16.75
CA LYS A 382 2.28 8.97 -18.06
C LYS A 382 1.47 7.71 -18.37
N TYR A 383 1.40 6.78 -17.41
CA TYR A 383 0.63 5.55 -17.57
C TYR A 383 -0.87 5.84 -17.74
N LEU A 384 -1.41 6.81 -16.98
CA LEU A 384 -2.81 7.22 -17.12
C LEU A 384 -3.12 7.80 -18.51
N ILE A 385 -2.18 8.54 -19.11
CA ILE A 385 -2.30 9.03 -20.50
C ILE A 385 -2.27 7.84 -21.49
N GLN A 386 -1.35 6.89 -21.31
CA GLN A 386 -1.29 5.67 -22.14
C GLN A 386 -2.58 4.87 -22.07
N LEU A 387 -3.19 4.77 -20.88
CA LEU A 387 -4.49 4.15 -20.66
C LEU A 387 -5.60 4.87 -21.43
N SER A 388 -5.63 6.21 -21.37
CA SER A 388 -6.60 7.00 -22.14
C SER A 388 -6.47 6.79 -23.65
N ASN A 389 -5.25 6.52 -24.12
CA ASN A 389 -4.95 6.27 -25.54
C ASN A 389 -5.12 4.80 -25.93
N SER A 390 -5.67 3.95 -25.05
CA SER A 390 -5.84 2.51 -25.27
C SER A 390 -4.54 1.75 -25.56
N LYS A 391 -3.40 2.27 -25.06
CA LYS A 391 -2.08 1.60 -25.14
C LYS A 391 -1.77 0.77 -23.89
N ALA A 392 -2.65 0.82 -22.90
CA ALA A 392 -2.54 0.09 -21.64
C ALA A 392 -3.92 -0.40 -21.20
N ASP A 393 -3.93 -1.45 -20.37
CA ASP A 393 -5.16 -2.05 -19.83
C ASP A 393 -5.52 -1.49 -18.44
N VAL A 394 -6.81 -1.53 -18.14
CA VAL A 394 -7.39 -1.17 -16.83
C VAL A 394 -7.06 -2.26 -15.82
N ASP A 395 -6.81 -1.90 -14.56
CA ASP A 395 -6.59 -2.89 -13.51
C ASP A 395 -7.89 -3.57 -13.11
N ASP A 396 -7.84 -4.90 -13.01
CA ASP A 396 -8.91 -5.68 -12.40
C ASP A 396 -8.81 -5.56 -10.86
N ILE A 397 -9.76 -4.85 -10.25
CA ILE A 397 -9.78 -4.58 -8.82
C ILE A 397 -9.99 -5.85 -7.97
N ASP A 398 -10.58 -6.90 -8.56
CA ASP A 398 -10.92 -8.14 -7.86
C ASP A 398 -9.83 -9.20 -7.98
N HIS A 399 -8.86 -8.99 -8.85
CA HIS A 399 -7.63 -9.79 -8.93
C HIS A 399 -6.95 -9.92 -7.56
N LEU A 400 -6.54 -11.13 -7.17
CA LEU A 400 -5.93 -11.35 -5.85
C LEU A 400 -4.56 -10.69 -5.66
N SER A 401 -3.88 -10.22 -6.71
CA SER A 401 -2.68 -9.37 -6.56
C SER A 401 -3.01 -7.96 -6.05
N ASN A 402 -4.26 -7.54 -6.21
CA ASN A 402 -4.79 -6.25 -5.78
C ASN A 402 -5.44 -6.32 -4.39
N ARG A 403 -5.48 -7.52 -3.81
CA ARG A 403 -5.98 -7.80 -2.47
C ARG A 403 -4.90 -8.47 -1.62
N ARG A 404 -4.95 -8.22 -0.32
CA ARG A 404 -3.93 -8.68 0.62
C ARG A 404 -4.58 -9.16 1.89
N VAL A 405 -4.01 -10.19 2.50
CA VAL A 405 -4.42 -10.70 3.80
C VAL A 405 -3.70 -9.93 4.89
N ARG A 406 -4.47 -9.26 5.75
CA ARG A 406 -4.02 -8.76 7.03
C ARG A 406 -4.21 -9.83 8.09
N THR A 407 -3.09 -10.40 8.50
CA THR A 407 -3.01 -11.42 9.55
C THR A 407 -3.20 -10.81 10.95
N VAL A 408 -3.31 -11.65 11.97
CA VAL A 408 -3.47 -11.21 13.36
C VAL A 408 -2.33 -10.30 13.83
N GLY A 409 -1.08 -10.62 13.49
CA GLY A 409 0.10 -9.85 13.86
C GLY A 409 0.07 -8.43 13.30
N GLU A 410 -0.37 -8.26 12.05
CA GLU A 410 -0.47 -6.93 11.44
C GLU A 410 -1.64 -6.11 11.97
N GLN A 411 -2.76 -6.78 12.26
CA GLN A 411 -3.88 -6.12 12.93
C GLN A 411 -3.44 -5.61 14.31
N LEU A 412 -2.69 -6.41 15.06
CA LEU A 412 -2.10 -5.99 16.33
C LEU A 412 -1.08 -4.87 16.14
N PHE A 413 -0.19 -4.95 15.15
CA PHE A 413 0.76 -3.88 14.81
C PHE A 413 0.06 -2.53 14.68
N ALA A 414 -1.04 -2.48 13.92
CA ALA A 414 -1.81 -1.25 13.75
C ALA A 414 -2.43 -0.74 15.07
N GLN A 415 -2.96 -1.62 15.92
CA GLN A 415 -3.55 -1.23 17.20
C GLN A 415 -2.50 -0.78 18.22
N PHE A 416 -1.36 -1.48 18.29
CA PHE A 416 -0.22 -1.07 19.10
C PHE A 416 0.33 0.28 18.64
N GLY A 417 0.40 0.52 17.32
CA GLY A 417 0.82 1.82 16.78
C GLY A 417 -0.10 2.95 17.22
N VAL A 418 -1.42 2.75 17.20
CA VAL A 418 -2.39 3.74 17.72
C VAL A 418 -2.24 3.94 19.23
N GLY A 419 -2.04 2.85 20.00
CA GLY A 419 -1.85 2.91 21.45
C GLY A 419 -0.59 3.65 21.86
N LEU A 420 0.54 3.31 21.24
CA LEU A 420 1.84 3.93 21.50
C LEU A 420 1.90 5.38 21.01
N ALA A 421 1.29 5.72 19.86
CA ALA A 421 1.20 7.12 19.42
C ALA A 421 0.40 8.01 20.40
N ARG A 422 -0.66 7.47 21.02
CA ARG A 422 -1.39 8.17 22.10
C ARG A 422 -0.52 8.32 23.33
N MET A 423 0.17 7.26 23.74
CA MET A 423 1.09 7.27 24.88
C MET A 423 2.22 8.28 24.67
N ALA A 424 2.83 8.30 23.49
CA ALA A 424 3.91 9.22 23.13
C ALA A 424 3.49 10.69 23.23
N ARG A 425 2.24 11.01 22.85
CA ARG A 425 1.69 12.34 23.03
C ARG A 425 1.56 12.71 24.52
N THR A 426 1.01 11.82 25.33
CA THR A 426 0.87 12.05 26.78
C THR A 426 2.23 12.16 27.47
N ILE A 427 3.23 11.37 27.06
CA ILE A 427 4.61 11.47 27.56
C ILE A 427 5.18 12.85 27.25
N ARG A 428 5.09 13.31 26.00
CA ARG A 428 5.56 14.64 25.59
C ARG A 428 4.89 15.77 26.37
N GLU A 429 3.58 15.70 26.56
CA GLU A 429 2.83 16.68 27.36
C GLU A 429 3.30 16.69 28.82
N ARG A 430 3.57 15.52 29.42
CA ARG A 430 4.06 15.41 30.79
C ARG A 430 5.49 15.91 30.96
N MET A 431 6.36 15.67 29.98
CA MET A 431 7.72 16.22 29.97
C MET A 431 7.68 17.75 30.02
N ASN A 432 6.92 18.38 29.11
CA ASN A 432 6.80 19.84 29.05
C ASN A 432 6.23 20.49 30.31
N ILE A 433 5.39 19.78 31.08
CA ILE A 433 4.79 20.30 32.32
C ILE A 433 5.79 20.23 33.48
N ARG A 434 6.72 19.28 33.45
CA ARG A 434 7.62 18.93 34.55
C ARG A 434 9.07 19.39 34.32
N ASP A 435 9.27 20.43 33.49
CA ASP A 435 10.60 20.96 33.11
C ASP A 435 11.54 21.27 34.29
N ASN A 436 11.03 21.44 35.52
CA ASN A 436 11.81 21.83 36.71
C ASN A 436 11.88 20.75 37.83
N GLU A 437 11.39 19.52 37.60
CA GLU A 437 11.41 18.43 38.58
C GLU A 437 12.26 17.25 38.09
N VAL A 438 12.96 16.57 39.00
CA VAL A 438 13.60 15.28 38.68
C VAL A 438 12.50 14.21 38.63
N PHE A 439 12.20 13.68 37.44
CA PHE A 439 11.21 12.62 37.24
C PHE A 439 11.83 11.36 36.63
N ALA A 440 11.25 10.20 36.96
CA ALA A 440 11.68 8.92 36.41
C ALA A 440 10.82 8.52 35.19
N PRO A 441 11.30 7.61 34.32
CA PRO A 441 10.52 7.07 33.21
C PRO A 441 9.15 6.51 33.61
N THR A 442 9.04 5.90 34.80
CA THR A 442 7.78 5.37 35.35
C THR A 442 6.71 6.43 35.58
N ASP A 443 7.09 7.69 35.80
CA ASP A 443 6.14 8.77 36.07
C ASP A 443 5.52 9.32 34.78
N LEU A 444 6.22 9.16 33.66
CA LEU A 444 5.79 9.64 32.34
C LEU A 444 4.82 8.66 31.67
N ILE A 445 5.06 7.37 31.85
CA ILE A 445 4.36 6.30 31.14
C ILE A 445 3.08 5.89 31.88
N ASN A 446 1.97 5.78 31.15
CA ASN A 446 0.70 5.29 31.70
C ASN A 446 0.22 4.03 30.96
N ALA A 447 0.32 2.88 31.62
CA ALA A 447 -0.08 1.57 31.10
C ALA A 447 -1.55 1.48 30.62
N ARG A 448 -2.45 2.30 31.18
CA ARG A 448 -3.88 2.29 30.80
C ARG A 448 -4.11 2.75 29.36
N THR A 449 -3.25 3.62 28.85
CA THR A 449 -3.39 4.19 27.49
C THR A 449 -3.31 3.09 26.43
N LEU A 450 -2.28 2.24 26.48
CA LEU A 450 -2.10 1.11 25.57
C LEU A 450 -3.13 0.01 25.82
N SER A 451 -3.28 -0.42 27.08
CA SER A 451 -4.20 -1.51 27.45
C SER A 451 -5.64 -1.24 27.01
N SER A 452 -6.10 0.01 27.08
CA SER A 452 -7.46 0.38 26.66
C SER A 452 -7.73 0.17 25.17
N VAL A 453 -6.74 0.46 24.31
CA VAL A 453 -6.86 0.31 22.85
C VAL A 453 -6.88 -1.18 22.49
N ILE A 454 -5.97 -1.96 23.07
CA ILE A 454 -5.88 -3.41 22.83
C ILE A 454 -7.13 -4.14 23.33
N ASN A 455 -7.60 -3.83 24.55
CA ASN A 455 -8.82 -4.42 25.08
C ASN A 455 -10.06 -4.06 24.23
N SER A 456 -10.11 -2.84 23.69
CA SER A 456 -11.18 -2.43 22.77
C SER A 456 -11.16 -3.24 21.47
N PHE A 457 -9.96 -3.48 20.91
CA PHE A 457 -9.79 -4.33 19.72
C PHE A 457 -10.30 -5.75 19.96
N PHE A 458 -9.82 -6.42 21.01
CA PHE A 458 -10.27 -7.79 21.31
C PHE A 458 -11.73 -7.85 21.74
N GLY A 459 -12.26 -6.79 22.37
CA GLY A 459 -13.60 -6.72 22.92
C GLY A 459 -14.69 -6.45 21.88
N THR A 460 -14.49 -5.43 21.03
CA THR A 460 -15.55 -4.82 20.20
C THR A 460 -15.32 -4.90 18.69
N ASN A 461 -14.13 -5.29 18.23
CA ASN A 461 -13.86 -5.36 16.79
C ASN A 461 -14.65 -6.50 16.13
N GLN A 462 -15.21 -6.22 14.95
CA GLN A 462 -15.93 -7.19 14.12
C GLN A 462 -15.10 -8.42 13.72
N LEU A 463 -13.77 -8.27 13.67
CA LEU A 463 -12.83 -9.35 13.35
C LEU A 463 -12.50 -10.22 14.56
N SER A 464 -12.76 -9.75 15.78
CA SER A 464 -12.63 -10.53 17.01
C SER A 464 -13.96 -11.23 17.32
N GLN A 465 -14.06 -12.50 16.94
CA GLN A 465 -15.29 -13.27 17.00
C GLN A 465 -15.20 -14.37 18.05
N PHE A 466 -16.34 -14.76 18.62
CA PHE A 466 -16.40 -15.96 19.45
C PHE A 466 -16.04 -17.18 18.61
N MET A 467 -15.21 -18.06 19.16
CA MET A 467 -14.82 -19.29 18.47
C MET A 467 -16.05 -20.15 18.15
N ASP A 468 -16.05 -20.77 16.98
CA ASP A 468 -17.03 -21.81 16.67
C ASP A 468 -16.48 -23.14 17.19
N GLN A 469 -17.06 -23.62 18.28
CA GLN A 469 -16.63 -24.83 19.00
C GLN A 469 -17.59 -26.00 18.77
N THR A 470 -18.41 -25.96 17.71
CA THR A 470 -19.38 -27.05 17.43
C THR A 470 -18.70 -28.39 17.18
N ASN A 471 -17.57 -28.38 16.46
CA ASN A 471 -16.73 -29.54 16.22
C ASN A 471 -15.31 -29.09 15.79
N PRO A 472 -14.31 -29.99 15.79
CA PRO A 472 -12.93 -29.61 15.44
C PRO A 472 -12.77 -29.01 14.04
N LEU A 473 -13.60 -29.42 13.08
CA LEU A 473 -13.56 -28.88 11.71
C LEU A 473 -14.00 -27.41 11.71
N ALA A 474 -15.07 -27.07 12.43
CA ALA A 474 -15.56 -25.71 12.58
C ALA A 474 -14.50 -24.78 13.21
N GLU A 475 -13.75 -25.29 14.20
CA GLU A 475 -12.64 -24.53 14.79
C GLU A 475 -11.54 -24.22 13.76
N ILE A 476 -11.13 -25.22 12.98
CA ILE A 476 -10.05 -25.08 12.00
C ILE A 476 -10.47 -24.15 10.86
N THR A 477 -11.68 -24.32 10.32
CA THR A 477 -12.19 -23.45 9.24
C THR A 477 -12.36 -22.02 9.72
N HIS A 478 -12.82 -21.80 10.95
CA HIS A 478 -12.95 -20.45 11.51
C HIS A 478 -11.59 -19.76 11.64
N LYS A 479 -10.54 -20.46 12.08
CA LYS A 479 -9.16 -19.90 12.18
C LYS A 479 -8.55 -19.55 10.82
N ARG A 480 -8.96 -20.22 9.75
CA ARG A 480 -8.52 -20.01 8.35
C ARG A 480 -9.46 -19.12 7.53
N ARG A 481 -10.47 -18.54 8.17
CA ARG A 481 -11.44 -17.66 7.52
C ARG A 481 -10.80 -16.32 7.15
N LEU A 482 -11.17 -15.83 5.99
CA LEU A 482 -10.84 -14.52 5.47
C LEU A 482 -12.12 -13.68 5.34
N SER A 483 -12.07 -12.46 5.85
CA SER A 483 -13.19 -11.52 5.81
C SER A 483 -12.82 -10.28 5.01
N ALA A 484 -13.60 -9.95 3.99
CA ALA A 484 -13.50 -8.67 3.29
C ALA A 484 -14.11 -7.51 4.10
N LEU A 485 -14.79 -7.82 5.20
CA LEU A 485 -15.44 -6.86 6.10
C LEU A 485 -14.45 -6.29 7.14
N GLY A 486 -14.90 -5.29 7.89
CA GLY A 486 -14.16 -4.71 9.00
C GLY A 486 -13.43 -3.40 8.66
N PRO A 487 -12.62 -2.87 9.60
CA PRO A 487 -11.97 -1.57 9.44
C PRO A 487 -11.08 -1.50 8.20
N GLY A 488 -11.31 -0.54 7.31
CA GLY A 488 -10.56 -0.39 6.05
C GLY A 488 -10.91 -1.41 4.95
N GLY A 489 -11.85 -2.32 5.21
CA GLY A 489 -12.42 -3.24 4.24
C GLY A 489 -13.72 -2.71 3.62
N LEU A 490 -14.52 -3.63 3.07
CA LEU A 490 -15.84 -3.35 2.51
C LEU A 490 -16.91 -3.35 3.61
N SER A 491 -18.00 -2.63 3.37
CA SER A 491 -19.25 -2.80 4.12
C SER A 491 -20.25 -3.61 3.29
N ARG A 492 -21.20 -4.28 3.96
CA ARG A 492 -22.22 -5.10 3.29
C ARG A 492 -23.01 -4.32 2.23
N GLU A 493 -23.34 -3.06 2.53
CA GLU A 493 -24.10 -2.16 1.65
C GLU A 493 -23.30 -1.63 0.46
N ARG A 494 -21.97 -1.50 0.62
CA ARG A 494 -21.08 -1.00 -0.44
C ARG A 494 -20.53 -2.12 -1.32
N ALA A 495 -20.64 -3.37 -0.89
CA ALA A 495 -20.20 -4.51 -1.66
C ALA A 495 -21.19 -4.83 -2.78
N GLY A 496 -20.81 -4.45 -4.01
CA GLY A 496 -21.53 -4.79 -5.23
C GLY A 496 -21.47 -6.29 -5.57
N PHE A 497 -22.00 -6.64 -6.73
CA PHE A 497 -21.99 -8.03 -7.22
C PHE A 497 -20.57 -8.50 -7.58
N GLU A 498 -19.79 -7.67 -8.28
CA GLU A 498 -18.43 -7.98 -8.76
C GLU A 498 -17.51 -8.48 -7.64
N VAL A 499 -17.46 -7.76 -6.51
CA VAL A 499 -16.60 -8.13 -5.36
C VAL A 499 -17.00 -9.41 -4.64
N ARG A 500 -18.21 -9.94 -4.90
CA ARG A 500 -18.75 -11.18 -4.32
C ARG A 500 -18.61 -12.38 -5.25
N ASP A 501 -18.33 -12.14 -6.52
CA ASP A 501 -18.24 -13.18 -7.53
C ASP A 501 -16.93 -13.97 -7.41
N VAL A 502 -16.89 -15.12 -8.08
CA VAL A 502 -15.71 -15.97 -8.12
C VAL A 502 -14.78 -15.49 -9.24
N HIS A 503 -13.60 -15.03 -8.85
CA HIS A 503 -12.55 -14.63 -9.78
C HIS A 503 -11.62 -15.82 -10.10
N TYR A 504 -11.05 -15.89 -11.31
CA TYR A 504 -10.18 -17.02 -11.72
C TYR A 504 -8.94 -17.17 -10.82
N THR A 505 -8.43 -16.07 -10.28
CA THR A 505 -7.30 -16.09 -9.34
C THR A 505 -7.61 -16.76 -8.01
N HIS A 506 -8.89 -16.99 -7.67
CA HIS A 506 -9.27 -17.74 -6.47
C HIS A 506 -8.78 -19.20 -6.53
N TYR A 507 -8.49 -19.72 -7.71
CA TYR A 507 -7.98 -21.07 -7.93
C TYR A 507 -6.79 -21.38 -7.02
N GLY A 508 -6.91 -22.43 -6.21
CA GLY A 508 -5.86 -22.86 -5.29
C GLY A 508 -5.61 -21.95 -4.08
N ARG A 509 -6.32 -20.82 -3.95
CA ARG A 509 -6.08 -19.77 -2.94
C ARG A 509 -7.26 -19.58 -2.00
N LEU A 510 -8.43 -19.30 -2.57
CA LEU A 510 -9.70 -19.11 -1.85
C LEU A 510 -10.68 -20.20 -2.27
N CYS A 511 -11.28 -20.86 -1.29
CA CYS A 511 -12.30 -21.86 -1.54
C CYS A 511 -13.53 -21.21 -2.17
N THR A 512 -13.92 -21.67 -3.36
CA THR A 512 -15.02 -21.11 -4.14
C THR A 512 -16.40 -21.63 -3.71
N ILE A 513 -16.43 -22.71 -2.91
CA ILE A 513 -17.67 -23.36 -2.45
C ILE A 513 -17.95 -23.16 -0.95
N GLU A 514 -16.95 -22.72 -0.18
CA GLU A 514 -17.08 -22.51 1.27
C GLU A 514 -17.22 -21.00 1.58
N THR A 515 -18.47 -20.53 1.57
CA THR A 515 -18.87 -19.18 1.98
C THR A 515 -20.20 -19.27 2.73
N PRO A 516 -20.46 -18.41 3.72
CA PRO A 516 -21.79 -18.30 4.32
C PRO A 516 -22.83 -17.91 3.26
N GLU A 517 -24.00 -18.54 3.32
CA GLU A 517 -25.17 -18.13 2.55
C GLU A 517 -25.73 -16.79 3.09
N GLY A 518 -26.45 -16.05 2.25
CA GLY A 518 -27.15 -14.82 2.63
C GLY A 518 -26.31 -13.56 2.50
N PRO A 519 -26.47 -12.55 3.38
CA PRO A 519 -25.89 -11.22 3.15
C PRO A 519 -24.35 -11.16 3.07
N ASN A 520 -23.67 -12.18 3.60
CA ASN A 520 -22.21 -12.27 3.63
C ASN A 520 -21.61 -13.12 2.50
N ILE A 521 -22.42 -13.61 1.56
CA ILE A 521 -21.93 -14.40 0.42
C ILE A 521 -20.84 -13.64 -0.34
N GLY A 522 -19.72 -14.32 -0.59
CA GLY A 522 -18.54 -13.77 -1.29
C GLY A 522 -17.71 -12.76 -0.47
N LEU A 523 -18.18 -12.36 0.71
CA LEU A 523 -17.46 -11.43 1.61
C LEU A 523 -16.70 -12.16 2.71
N ILE A 524 -17.03 -13.42 2.94
CA ILE A 524 -16.35 -14.31 3.86
C ILE A 524 -15.99 -15.56 3.07
N SER A 525 -14.70 -15.89 3.03
CA SER A 525 -14.18 -17.04 2.31
C SER A 525 -13.22 -17.83 3.22
N SER A 526 -12.98 -19.08 2.88
CA SER A 526 -11.97 -19.92 3.54
C SER A 526 -10.75 -20.08 2.66
N LEU A 527 -9.54 -20.13 3.25
CA LEU A 527 -8.34 -20.50 2.52
C LEU A 527 -8.42 -21.93 1.99
N CYS A 528 -7.90 -22.13 0.77
CA CYS A 528 -7.74 -23.48 0.22
C CYS A 528 -6.77 -24.33 1.05
N THR A 529 -6.82 -25.64 0.84
CA THR A 529 -6.09 -26.64 1.62
C THR A 529 -4.57 -26.41 1.61
N HIS A 530 -4.01 -26.14 0.42
CA HIS A 530 -2.56 -25.95 0.25
C HIS A 530 -2.12 -24.48 0.20
N ALA A 531 -3.08 -23.55 0.32
CA ALA A 531 -2.79 -22.12 0.24
C ALA A 531 -1.95 -21.64 1.44
N LYS A 532 -0.96 -20.79 1.15
CA LYS A 532 -0.15 -20.08 2.14
C LYS A 532 -0.26 -18.58 1.93
N VAL A 533 0.03 -17.81 2.97
CA VAL A 533 0.17 -16.36 2.89
C VAL A 533 1.65 -16.04 3.01
N ASN A 534 2.19 -15.31 2.03
CA ASN A 534 3.59 -14.90 2.05
C ASN A 534 3.83 -13.71 3.00
N ASN A 535 5.09 -13.31 3.19
CA ASN A 535 5.45 -12.21 4.09
C ASN A 535 4.86 -10.85 3.64
N MET A 536 4.59 -10.70 2.34
CA MET A 536 3.93 -9.52 1.79
C MET A 536 2.41 -9.57 1.95
N GLY A 537 1.84 -10.63 2.50
CA GLY A 537 0.39 -10.78 2.71
C GLY A 537 -0.40 -11.23 1.47
N PHE A 538 0.27 -11.64 0.39
CA PHE A 538 -0.41 -12.23 -0.77
C PHE A 538 -0.63 -13.74 -0.56
N ILE A 539 -1.72 -14.25 -1.12
CA ILE A 539 -2.05 -15.67 -1.07
C ILE A 539 -1.34 -16.38 -2.22
N GLU A 540 -0.59 -17.41 -1.89
CA GLU A 540 0.16 -18.24 -2.82
C GLU A 540 -0.35 -19.67 -2.77
N THR A 541 -0.19 -20.37 -3.89
CA THR A 541 -0.55 -21.78 -4.02
C THR A 541 0.63 -22.55 -4.65
N PRO A 542 0.88 -23.79 -4.21
CA PRO A 542 2.03 -24.56 -4.70
C PRO A 542 1.76 -25.21 -6.06
N TYR A 543 2.83 -25.28 -6.86
CA TYR A 543 2.86 -25.93 -8.17
C TYR A 543 4.14 -26.75 -8.37
N TRP A 544 4.05 -27.81 -9.17
CA TRP A 544 5.22 -28.53 -9.70
C TRP A 544 5.73 -27.81 -10.94
N LYS A 545 7.04 -27.56 -11.01
CA LYS A 545 7.66 -26.94 -12.17
C LYS A 545 7.79 -27.96 -13.31
N VAL A 546 7.50 -27.56 -14.54
CA VAL A 546 7.63 -28.39 -15.75
C VAL A 546 8.75 -27.82 -16.62
N ASN A 547 9.74 -28.65 -16.95
CA ASN A 547 10.86 -28.27 -17.80
C ASN A 547 10.86 -29.16 -19.05
N GLY A 548 10.60 -28.56 -20.22
CA GLY A 548 10.66 -29.26 -21.51
C GLY A 548 9.68 -30.44 -21.62
N GLY A 549 8.48 -30.33 -21.02
CA GLY A 549 7.48 -31.40 -20.99
C GLY A 549 7.69 -32.47 -19.92
N LYS A 550 8.60 -32.24 -18.97
CA LYS A 550 8.85 -33.11 -17.83
C LYS A 550 8.59 -32.39 -16.51
N VAL A 551 7.65 -32.92 -15.73
CA VAL A 551 7.35 -32.49 -14.36
C VAL A 551 8.58 -32.78 -13.49
N THR A 552 9.13 -31.72 -12.92
CA THR A 552 10.30 -31.77 -12.06
C THR A 552 9.84 -31.96 -10.62
N LEU A 553 9.89 -33.20 -10.16
CA LEU A 553 9.70 -33.54 -8.76
C LEU A 553 11.07 -33.45 -8.08
N GLU A 554 11.39 -32.27 -7.55
CA GLU A 554 12.65 -32.04 -6.84
C GLU A 554 12.56 -32.48 -5.37
N LYS A 555 13.55 -33.26 -4.94
CA LYS A 555 13.84 -33.49 -3.51
C LYS A 555 14.92 -32.50 -3.10
N GLY A 556 14.57 -31.44 -2.38
CA GLY A 556 15.48 -30.36 -2.01
C GLY A 556 16.08 -30.51 -0.61
N GLU A 557 17.25 -29.92 -0.38
CA GLU A 557 17.97 -29.86 0.92
C GLU A 557 17.61 -28.62 1.78
N GLY A 558 16.58 -27.83 1.41
CA GLY A 558 16.18 -26.60 2.11
C GLY A 558 14.67 -26.49 2.33
N ASN A 559 14.27 -25.92 3.49
CA ASN A 559 12.89 -25.85 4.01
C ASN A 559 12.02 -27.06 3.58
N LEU A 560 12.50 -28.24 3.94
CA LEU A 560 11.87 -29.51 3.63
C LEU A 560 10.43 -29.51 4.18
N SER A 561 9.47 -29.91 3.35
CA SER A 561 8.31 -30.65 3.85
C SER A 561 8.83 -31.91 4.56
N ASP A 562 8.13 -32.47 5.54
CA ASP A 562 8.60 -33.67 6.25
C ASP A 562 8.93 -34.85 5.28
N SER A 563 8.31 -34.84 4.09
CA SER A 563 8.52 -35.76 2.96
C SER A 563 9.70 -35.43 2.03
N GLY A 564 10.31 -34.24 2.15
CA GLY A 564 11.50 -33.79 1.42
C GLY A 564 11.27 -33.28 0.00
N TRP A 565 10.01 -33.08 -0.41
CA TRP A 565 9.67 -32.53 -1.72
C TRP A 565 9.48 -31.01 -1.68
N THR A 566 9.96 -30.32 -2.71
CA THR A 566 9.86 -28.86 -2.81
C THR A 566 8.98 -28.45 -3.99
N ALA A 567 7.83 -27.84 -3.69
CA ALA A 567 6.94 -27.22 -4.68
C ALA A 567 7.23 -25.71 -4.77
N THR A 568 7.00 -25.11 -5.95
CA THR A 568 7.14 -23.67 -6.15
C THR A 568 5.81 -23.00 -5.82
N PHE A 569 5.82 -22.08 -4.85
CA PHE A 569 4.65 -21.27 -4.52
C PHE A 569 4.57 -20.08 -5.46
N LEU A 570 3.41 -19.87 -6.10
CA LEU A 570 3.16 -18.73 -6.98
C LEU A 570 2.06 -17.84 -6.42
N SER A 571 2.32 -16.53 -6.40
CA SER A 571 1.26 -15.54 -6.15
C SER A 571 0.31 -15.45 -7.35
N ALA A 572 -0.84 -14.78 -7.18
CA ALA A 572 -1.79 -14.62 -8.29
C ALA A 572 -1.15 -13.91 -9.50
N GLU A 573 -0.27 -12.94 -9.26
CA GLU A 573 0.42 -12.20 -10.31
C GLU A 573 1.54 -13.01 -10.98
N ASP A 574 2.21 -13.91 -10.24
CA ASP A 574 3.29 -14.75 -10.81
C ASP A 574 2.73 -15.93 -11.62
N GLU A 575 1.49 -16.30 -11.32
CA GLU A 575 0.70 -17.27 -12.08
C GLU A 575 0.19 -16.70 -13.41
N ASP A 576 -0.01 -15.38 -13.49
CA ASP A 576 -0.43 -14.74 -14.72
C ASP A 576 0.60 -14.97 -15.84
N ASN A 577 0.10 -15.23 -17.04
CA ASN A 577 0.91 -15.57 -18.22
C ASN A 577 1.69 -16.91 -18.13
N ARG A 578 1.37 -17.77 -17.14
CA ARG A 578 1.92 -19.13 -17.07
C ARG A 578 0.88 -20.16 -17.48
N THR A 579 1.31 -21.14 -18.28
CA THR A 579 0.46 -22.26 -18.68
C THR A 579 0.56 -23.38 -17.65
N ILE A 580 -0.55 -23.67 -16.96
CA ILE A 580 -0.59 -24.62 -15.84
C ILE A 580 -1.45 -25.84 -16.15
N ALA A 581 -0.89 -27.03 -16.02
CA ALA A 581 -1.59 -28.31 -16.21
C ALA A 581 -2.37 -28.74 -14.96
N GLN A 582 -3.47 -29.45 -15.19
CA GLN A 582 -4.32 -29.98 -14.12
C GLN A 582 -3.64 -31.12 -13.35
N ALA A 583 -3.95 -31.26 -12.06
CA ALA A 583 -3.40 -32.32 -11.20
C ALA A 583 -3.78 -33.74 -11.66
N SER A 584 -4.90 -33.87 -12.37
CA SER A 584 -5.42 -35.11 -12.95
C SER A 584 -4.74 -35.52 -14.25
N SER A 585 -3.80 -34.72 -14.77
CA SER A 585 -3.09 -35.04 -16.00
C SER A 585 -2.29 -36.33 -15.85
N ASP A 586 -2.33 -37.19 -16.88
CA ASP A 586 -1.64 -38.48 -16.88
C ASP A 586 -0.13 -38.31 -17.04
N VAL A 587 0.59 -38.44 -15.92
CA VAL A 587 2.05 -38.35 -15.85
C VAL A 587 2.64 -39.72 -15.49
N ASP A 588 3.78 -40.08 -16.08
CA ASP A 588 4.54 -41.27 -15.71
C ASP A 588 5.34 -41.08 -14.41
N LEU A 589 5.89 -42.16 -13.85
CA LEU A 589 6.72 -42.08 -12.62
C LEU A 589 8.01 -41.25 -12.80
N LYS A 590 8.39 -40.94 -14.04
CA LYS A 590 9.56 -40.12 -14.37
C LYS A 590 9.20 -38.65 -14.59
N GLY A 591 7.91 -38.28 -14.54
CA GLY A 591 7.44 -36.92 -14.74
C GLY A 591 7.03 -36.57 -16.18
N ASN A 592 7.00 -37.51 -17.14
CA ASN A 592 6.60 -37.21 -18.52
C ASN A 592 5.08 -37.34 -18.69
N PHE A 593 4.49 -36.42 -19.45
CA PHE A 593 3.09 -36.54 -19.86
C PHE A 593 2.91 -37.71 -20.83
N LYS A 594 1.87 -38.53 -20.62
CA LYS A 594 1.57 -39.67 -21.50
C LYS A 594 0.88 -39.26 -22.79
N THR A 595 0.22 -38.10 -22.80
CA THR A 595 -0.52 -37.58 -23.94
C THR A 595 0.24 -36.46 -24.64
N ASN A 596 0.10 -36.37 -25.96
CA ASN A 596 0.70 -35.29 -26.76
C ASN A 596 -0.08 -33.96 -26.67
N GLN A 597 -1.26 -34.00 -26.03
CA GLN A 597 -2.11 -32.85 -25.78
C GLN A 597 -2.57 -32.91 -24.33
N VAL A 598 -2.38 -31.81 -23.61
CA VAL A 598 -2.69 -31.71 -22.19
C VAL A 598 -3.59 -30.50 -21.98
N LYS A 599 -4.63 -30.67 -21.17
CA LYS A 599 -5.51 -29.57 -20.78
C LYS A 599 -4.77 -28.70 -19.78
N ALA A 600 -4.68 -27.41 -20.09
CA ALA A 600 -4.04 -26.43 -19.25
C ALA A 600 -4.97 -25.25 -18.98
N ARG A 601 -4.54 -24.40 -18.05
CA ARG A 601 -5.14 -23.12 -17.74
C ARG A 601 -4.13 -22.02 -18.04
N LEU A 602 -4.62 -20.94 -18.63
CA LEU A 602 -3.89 -19.69 -18.83
C LEU A 602 -4.83 -18.54 -18.45
N MET A 603 -4.58 -17.91 -17.30
CA MET A 603 -5.49 -16.92 -16.71
C MET A 603 -6.93 -17.48 -16.57
N GLY A 604 -7.91 -16.89 -17.26
CA GLY A 604 -9.30 -17.34 -17.32
C GLY A 604 -9.61 -18.33 -18.45
N ASP A 605 -8.64 -18.65 -19.32
CA ASP A 605 -8.81 -19.53 -20.47
C ASP A 605 -8.32 -20.96 -20.17
N PHE A 606 -8.90 -21.95 -20.88
CA PHE A 606 -8.61 -23.37 -20.71
C PHE A 606 -8.11 -24.03 -22.02
N PRO A 607 -6.91 -23.66 -22.51
CA PRO A 607 -6.38 -24.20 -23.76
C PRO A 607 -5.95 -25.67 -23.63
N THR A 608 -5.84 -26.33 -24.78
CA THR A 608 -5.19 -27.65 -24.90
C THR A 608 -3.87 -27.46 -25.64
N VAL A 609 -2.76 -27.76 -24.98
CA VAL A 609 -1.41 -27.42 -25.44
C VAL A 609 -0.51 -28.65 -25.52
N ASP A 610 0.62 -28.53 -26.21
CA ASP A 610 1.68 -29.54 -26.21
C ASP A 610 2.35 -29.57 -24.81
N PRO A 611 2.73 -30.75 -24.28
CA PRO A 611 3.52 -30.88 -23.06
C PRO A 611 4.68 -29.89 -22.90
N LYS A 612 5.34 -29.50 -24.00
CA LYS A 612 6.48 -28.56 -23.98
C LYS A 612 6.10 -27.12 -23.65
N GLU A 613 4.85 -26.73 -23.88
CA GLU A 613 4.34 -25.39 -23.59
C GLU A 613 3.87 -25.24 -22.13
N ILE A 614 3.80 -26.34 -21.39
CA ILE A 614 3.43 -26.34 -19.97
C ILE A 614 4.62 -25.90 -19.14
N GLU A 615 4.40 -24.91 -18.29
CA GLU A 615 5.40 -24.40 -17.36
C GLU A 615 5.24 -24.94 -15.93
N TYR A 616 3.99 -25.20 -15.52
CA TYR A 616 3.66 -25.69 -14.18
C TYR A 616 2.55 -26.73 -14.20
N MET A 617 2.41 -27.48 -13.11
CA MET A 617 1.33 -28.43 -12.88
C MET A 617 0.84 -28.32 -11.43
N ASP A 618 -0.47 -28.40 -11.24
CA ASP A 618 -1.10 -28.48 -9.92
C ASP A 618 -0.51 -29.60 -9.06
N VAL A 619 -0.38 -29.38 -7.74
CA VAL A 619 0.21 -30.39 -6.85
C VAL A 619 -0.77 -31.49 -6.44
N ALA A 620 -2.05 -31.14 -6.28
CA ALA A 620 -3.07 -32.06 -5.80
C ALA A 620 -4.47 -31.66 -6.29
N PRO A 621 -5.36 -32.62 -6.57
CA PRO A 621 -6.74 -32.31 -6.97
C PRO A 621 -7.53 -31.53 -5.91
N ASN A 622 -7.25 -31.73 -4.62
CA ASN A 622 -7.93 -31.03 -3.53
C ASN A 622 -7.36 -29.63 -3.24
N GLN A 623 -6.35 -29.17 -4.00
CA GLN A 623 -5.77 -27.84 -3.79
C GLN A 623 -6.78 -26.71 -4.07
N ILE A 624 -7.78 -26.96 -4.91
CA ILE A 624 -8.77 -25.96 -5.31
C ILE A 624 -9.86 -25.69 -4.27
N VAL A 625 -9.95 -26.53 -3.24
CA VAL A 625 -11.00 -26.47 -2.21
C VAL A 625 -10.42 -26.23 -0.83
N GLY A 626 -11.26 -25.70 0.06
CA GLY A 626 -11.01 -25.55 1.49
C GLY A 626 -11.04 -26.89 2.23
N ILE A 627 -10.65 -26.86 3.50
CA ILE A 627 -10.50 -28.07 4.33
C ILE A 627 -11.83 -28.80 4.48
N ALA A 628 -12.92 -28.09 4.79
CA ALA A 628 -14.23 -28.73 4.96
C ALA A 628 -14.72 -29.39 3.67
N ALA A 629 -14.59 -28.68 2.56
CA ALA A 629 -14.95 -29.21 1.25
C ALA A 629 -14.12 -30.44 0.85
N SER A 630 -12.82 -30.45 1.14
CA SER A 630 -11.96 -31.60 0.83
C SER A 630 -12.30 -32.89 1.60
N LEU A 631 -13.11 -32.80 2.66
CA LEU A 631 -13.60 -33.95 3.42
C LEU A 631 -14.91 -34.53 2.87
N ILE A 632 -15.52 -33.91 1.85
CA ILE A 632 -16.72 -34.41 1.20
C ILE A 632 -16.32 -35.49 0.19
N PRO A 633 -16.71 -36.77 0.39
CA PRO A 633 -16.44 -37.80 -0.60
C PRO A 633 -17.34 -37.60 -1.83
N PHE A 634 -16.82 -37.92 -3.02
CA PHE A 634 -17.54 -37.78 -4.28
C PHE A 634 -18.03 -36.35 -4.57
N LEU A 635 -17.24 -35.34 -4.16
CA LEU A 635 -17.53 -33.92 -4.40
C LEU A 635 -17.68 -33.57 -5.88
N GLU A 636 -17.11 -34.39 -6.77
CA GLU A 636 -17.21 -34.27 -8.22
C GLU A 636 -18.59 -34.65 -8.82
N HIS A 637 -19.50 -35.22 -8.01
CA HIS A 637 -20.86 -35.62 -8.38
C HIS A 637 -21.89 -34.71 -7.72
#